data_AF-I4AIN7-F1
#
_entry.id   AF-I4AIN7-F1
#
_cell.length_a   1.000
_cell.length_b   1.000
_cell.length_c   1.000
_cell.angle_alpha   90.00
_cell.angle_beta   90.00
_cell.angle_gamma   90.00
#
_symmetry.space_group_name_H-M   'P 1'
#
loop_
_entity.id
_entity.type
_entity.pdbx_description
1 polymer ?
#
loop_
_entity_poly.entity_id
_entity_poly.type
_entity_poly.pdbx_seq_one_letter_code
_entity_poly.pdbx_strand_id
1 'polypeptide(L)'
;MVINFRSFLLCLLMAFSTTILFAQKNTDKTEKDKKTQGDQLEPEQLEEYEGRVRSLVSFMQFMYNTLGEEESSVRDKETIVNQSFLKIFKDRDVQIEDDLIEKRDLWMNKNVQSYLKDVDFFYKNITFEYTVSSIAHRIAPDGTIFFTATANRALEGTNFKDEKVKNNLPRYVEISYDPESQDMKIISIYTSQANETEVLRSWWNDLPVEWLAIFSNHVTIPVGDSISNSQLHSIVGMEVLDISNNPTVIDIQPVSRLMKLKTFKCANTQVSNLFPLRSITNLEVLDASNTPVQDLLALTYATNLRELNVSNTKVSEIKTLEYLTHLERLDMSVTGVSSLEALGKIEGSVLKELRITKTKVANLAPLKNVSTLQFLETSFTPITSISALSESKELERLDISNTNVSSLEPLSKLAKLRLLYANNTKISSLKPLTSIAALERVYCDNTGVKLGQAQELTKSKSNILVVYESEALQNWWKTLSLDWKEVFKTASKLSSPNPTKEELATLSRITKIDAKGQSIKTVEPLRIFEGLKEINISRTKVTDITALRDLIALEILEANNTKISDVSSLQSLDKLKKLDIENTAVSDISPLQNLTNLEFIYADGSALKDELVAAFLNKNPSTVVIYKTVTLNNWWTGLSESWKTALKKHVKIEAQPNKEDLHAMIYLESINLDGISDIRDLQPLQMSVRLRELSFVRTSVSNLSPIKNISTLRILRFSETPVSNLEPITTLRDLEQLVFENTPVESLETMGAFKNLKRLNCAGTQIKTLKCLEPLKELTELSCNTTKLRNLKGLDNMRKLEILRSYNTKISSKKVDDFKKDHPRCEVIYY
;
A
#
# COMPACT_ATOMS: atom_id res chain seq x y z
N MET A 1 -22.27 -27.73 -26.56
CA MET A 1 -23.29 -28.43 -25.74
C MET A 1 -24.52 -27.55 -25.75
N VAL A 2 -25.53 -27.97 -26.51
CA VAL A 2 -26.74 -27.19 -26.87
C VAL A 2 -27.93 -27.83 -26.17
N ILE A 3 -28.66 -27.05 -25.38
CA ILE A 3 -30.03 -27.29 -24.86
C ILE A 3 -30.57 -25.86 -24.65
N ASN A 4 -31.48 -25.22 -25.39
CA ASN A 4 -32.72 -25.52 -26.12
C ASN A 4 -33.94 -25.84 -25.25
N PHE A 5 -34.80 -24.82 -25.06
CA PHE A 5 -36.25 -24.81 -24.74
C PHE A 5 -36.65 -23.32 -24.81
N ARG A 6 -37.29 -22.74 -25.84
CA ARG A 6 -38.49 -23.11 -26.61
C ARG A 6 -39.66 -23.52 -25.71
N SER A 7 -40.37 -22.52 -25.19
CA SER A 7 -41.82 -22.52 -24.90
C SER A 7 -42.22 -21.19 -24.24
N PHE A 8 -42.59 -20.18 -25.05
CA PHE A 8 -43.64 -19.16 -24.80
C PHE A 8 -43.51 -17.99 -25.81
N LEU A 9 -43.71 -18.28 -27.10
CA LEU A 9 -43.97 -17.23 -28.08
C LEU A 9 -44.72 -17.84 -29.27
N LEU A 10 -46.00 -18.11 -29.04
CA LEU A 10 -46.92 -18.58 -30.08
C LEU A 10 -48.32 -18.01 -29.78
N CYS A 11 -48.49 -16.70 -30.01
CA CYS A 11 -49.76 -16.03 -30.29
C CYS A 11 -49.44 -14.57 -30.64
N LEU A 12 -50.12 -14.04 -31.67
CA LEU A 12 -49.91 -12.73 -32.30
C LEU A 12 -48.70 -12.61 -33.23
N LEU A 13 -48.82 -13.22 -34.41
CA LEU A 13 -48.29 -12.66 -35.66
C LEU A 13 -48.92 -13.44 -36.81
N MET A 14 -50.05 -12.96 -37.33
CA MET A 14 -50.43 -13.07 -38.75
C MET A 14 -51.68 -12.22 -38.98
N ALA A 15 -51.51 -11.13 -39.73
CA ALA A 15 -52.35 -10.70 -40.86
C ALA A 15 -52.53 -9.18 -40.88
N PHE A 16 -51.61 -8.47 -41.55
CA PHE A 16 -51.99 -7.32 -42.36
C PHE A 16 -51.03 -7.24 -43.55
N SER A 17 -51.51 -7.65 -44.71
CA SER A 17 -50.91 -7.36 -46.01
C SER A 17 -52.00 -7.42 -47.07
N THR A 18 -52.04 -6.33 -47.84
CA THR A 18 -52.37 -6.25 -49.28
C THR A 18 -53.83 -6.27 -49.78
N THR A 19 -54.25 -5.06 -50.19
CA THR A 19 -54.63 -4.66 -51.57
C THR A 19 -56.08 -4.78 -52.08
N ILE A 20 -56.46 -3.65 -52.69
CA ILE A 20 -57.60 -3.28 -53.56
C ILE A 20 -57.80 -4.23 -54.76
N LEU A 21 -59.06 -4.59 -55.14
CA LEU A 21 -59.65 -4.48 -56.50
C LEU A 21 -61.04 -5.20 -56.68
N PHE A 22 -62.00 -4.46 -57.27
CA PHE A 22 -63.08 -4.81 -58.23
C PHE A 22 -64.12 -5.96 -58.04
N ALA A 23 -65.39 -5.51 -57.98
CA ALA A 23 -66.55 -5.81 -58.85
C ALA A 23 -67.09 -7.25 -59.10
N GLN A 24 -68.37 -7.51 -58.80
CA GLN A 24 -69.51 -7.61 -59.76
C GLN A 24 -70.80 -8.23 -59.15
N LYS A 25 -71.89 -7.46 -59.27
CA LYS A 25 -73.29 -7.79 -59.66
C LYS A 25 -73.95 -9.16 -59.32
N ASN A 26 -75.09 -9.08 -58.61
CA ASN A 26 -76.45 -9.56 -58.99
C ASN A 26 -77.44 -9.16 -57.86
N THR A 27 -78.36 -8.20 -58.07
CA THR A 27 -79.82 -8.36 -58.39
C THR A 27 -80.48 -9.46 -57.54
N ASP A 28 -81.55 -9.26 -56.76
CA ASP A 28 -82.75 -8.44 -56.99
C ASP A 28 -83.55 -8.24 -55.66
N LYS A 29 -84.17 -7.06 -55.51
CA LYS A 29 -85.41 -6.64 -54.80
C LYS A 29 -85.88 -7.19 -53.42
N THR A 30 -86.09 -6.19 -52.52
CA THR A 30 -87.24 -5.91 -51.61
C THR A 30 -87.54 -6.90 -50.47
N GLU A 31 -87.69 -6.55 -49.19
CA GLU A 31 -88.40 -5.45 -48.50
C GLU A 31 -87.68 -5.12 -47.17
N LYS A 32 -87.31 -3.85 -46.95
CA LYS A 32 -87.86 -2.93 -45.93
C LYS A 32 -88.08 -3.46 -44.50
N ASP A 33 -87.54 -2.65 -43.58
CA ASP A 33 -87.85 -2.51 -42.15
C ASP A 33 -87.13 -3.41 -41.15
N LYS A 34 -85.85 -3.07 -40.87
CA LYS A 34 -85.38 -2.94 -39.48
C LYS A 34 -84.55 -1.66 -39.31
N LYS A 35 -85.07 -0.80 -38.45
CA LYS A 35 -84.52 0.49 -38.03
C LYS A 35 -83.14 0.35 -37.40
N THR A 36 -82.30 1.32 -37.74
CA THR A 36 -81.18 1.89 -37.00
C THR A 36 -81.40 1.94 -35.49
N GLN A 37 -80.50 1.33 -34.73
CA GLN A 37 -80.27 1.65 -33.32
C GLN A 37 -78.86 1.15 -32.94
N GLY A 38 -77.95 2.10 -32.66
CA GLY A 38 -76.55 1.79 -32.34
C GLY A 38 -75.57 2.96 -32.35
N ASP A 39 -76.00 4.21 -32.60
CA ASP A 39 -75.11 5.37 -32.78
C ASP A 39 -75.32 6.52 -31.76
N GLN A 40 -76.12 6.34 -30.71
CA GLN A 40 -76.39 7.41 -29.74
C GLN A 40 -76.28 6.92 -28.29
N LEU A 41 -75.50 7.64 -27.47
CA LEU A 41 -75.43 7.47 -26.03
C LEU A 41 -76.73 7.97 -25.39
N GLU A 42 -77.21 7.28 -24.35
CA GLU A 42 -78.38 7.74 -23.60
C GLU A 42 -78.08 9.07 -22.88
N PRO A 43 -79.04 10.02 -22.78
CA PRO A 43 -78.80 11.34 -22.21
C PRO A 43 -78.19 11.34 -20.79
N GLU A 44 -78.64 10.42 -19.92
CA GLU A 44 -78.13 10.28 -18.54
C GLU A 44 -76.66 9.81 -18.53
N GLN A 45 -76.29 8.89 -19.42
CA GLN A 45 -74.92 8.40 -19.56
C GLN A 45 -74.00 9.47 -20.14
N LEU A 46 -74.51 10.28 -21.06
CA LEU A 46 -73.76 11.40 -21.64
C LEU A 46 -73.47 12.47 -20.58
N GLU A 47 -74.44 12.82 -19.74
CA GLU A 47 -74.26 13.78 -18.64
C GLU A 47 -73.21 13.30 -17.62
N GLU A 48 -73.24 12.01 -17.26
CA GLU A 48 -72.23 11.40 -16.39
C GLU A 48 -70.81 11.50 -17.00
N TYR A 49 -70.66 11.11 -18.28
CA TYR A 49 -69.37 11.15 -18.97
C TYR A 49 -68.84 12.58 -19.14
N GLU A 50 -69.70 13.54 -19.46
CA GLU A 50 -69.33 14.96 -19.50
C GLU A 50 -68.86 15.47 -18.11
N GLY A 51 -69.50 15.03 -17.02
CA GLY A 51 -69.05 15.32 -15.66
C GLY A 51 -67.65 14.76 -15.35
N ARG A 52 -67.37 13.53 -15.81
CA ARG A 52 -66.04 12.90 -15.69
C ARG A 52 -64.98 13.63 -16.53
N VAL A 53 -65.32 14.05 -17.74
CA VAL A 53 -64.44 14.87 -18.59
C VAL A 53 -64.07 16.19 -17.90
N ARG A 54 -65.04 16.90 -17.32
CA ARG A 54 -64.77 18.12 -16.54
C ARG A 54 -63.86 17.85 -15.35
N SER A 55 -64.11 16.76 -14.63
CA SER A 55 -63.30 16.33 -13.49
C SER A 55 -61.85 16.04 -13.88
N LEU A 56 -61.62 15.40 -15.05
CA LEU A 56 -60.27 15.18 -15.59
C LEU A 56 -59.55 16.50 -15.90
N VAL A 57 -60.23 17.45 -16.54
CA VAL A 57 -59.65 18.77 -16.85
C VAL A 57 -59.34 19.54 -15.56
N SER A 58 -60.22 19.47 -14.55
CA SER A 58 -59.96 20.08 -13.23
C SER A 58 -58.78 19.42 -12.50
N PHE A 59 -58.64 18.10 -12.57
CA PHE A 59 -57.49 17.40 -11.98
C PHE A 59 -56.18 17.74 -12.70
N MET A 60 -56.23 17.87 -14.03
CA MET A 60 -55.09 18.36 -14.83
C MET A 60 -54.67 19.76 -14.38
N GLN A 61 -55.62 20.68 -14.22
CA GLN A 61 -55.36 22.02 -13.70
C GLN A 61 -54.72 21.97 -12.32
N PHE A 62 -55.25 21.14 -11.40
CA PHE A 62 -54.67 20.96 -10.07
C PHE A 62 -53.21 20.53 -10.16
N MET A 63 -52.89 19.51 -10.96
CA MET A 63 -51.50 19.06 -11.15
C MET A 63 -50.60 20.17 -11.71
N TYR A 64 -51.07 20.95 -12.69
CA TYR A 64 -50.28 22.03 -13.28
C TYR A 64 -50.01 23.14 -12.25
N ASN A 65 -50.99 23.46 -11.41
CA ASN A 65 -50.84 24.47 -10.35
C ASN A 65 -49.90 23.98 -9.25
N THR A 66 -49.99 22.73 -8.82
CA THR A 66 -49.05 22.16 -7.85
C THR A 66 -47.61 22.18 -8.37
N LEU A 67 -47.39 21.87 -9.65
CA LEU A 67 -46.07 22.02 -10.28
C LEU A 67 -45.61 23.47 -10.31
N GLY A 68 -46.55 24.38 -10.57
CA GLY A 68 -46.30 25.81 -10.67
C GLY A 68 -46.10 26.53 -9.35
N GLU A 69 -46.42 25.93 -8.22
CA GLU A 69 -46.25 26.53 -6.89
C GLU A 69 -44.79 26.51 -6.43
N GLU A 70 -44.30 27.65 -5.95
CA GLU A 70 -42.93 27.79 -5.41
C GLU A 70 -42.71 26.94 -4.16
N GLU A 71 -43.75 26.79 -3.33
CA GLU A 71 -43.69 26.06 -2.05
C GLU A 71 -43.74 24.53 -2.21
N SER A 72 -44.10 24.02 -3.39
CA SER A 72 -44.20 22.58 -3.65
C SER A 72 -42.81 21.92 -3.67
N SER A 73 -42.67 20.79 -2.97
CA SER A 73 -41.38 20.10 -2.87
C SER A 73 -40.98 19.47 -4.22
N VAL A 74 -39.67 19.40 -4.51
CA VAL A 74 -39.18 18.76 -5.74
C VAL A 74 -39.61 17.29 -5.84
N ARG A 75 -39.75 16.60 -4.70
CA ARG A 75 -40.24 15.22 -4.64
C ARG A 75 -41.72 15.10 -5.05
N ASP A 76 -42.55 16.04 -4.64
CA ASP A 76 -43.97 16.06 -5.04
C ASP A 76 -44.10 16.38 -6.53
N LYS A 77 -43.32 17.37 -7.00
CA LYS A 77 -43.23 17.72 -8.42
C LYS A 77 -42.74 16.54 -9.27
N GLU A 78 -41.72 15.82 -8.82
CA GLU A 78 -41.24 14.60 -9.46
C GLU A 78 -42.32 13.51 -9.50
N THR A 79 -43.03 13.30 -8.39
CA THR A 79 -44.11 12.32 -8.32
C THR A 79 -45.22 12.66 -9.33
N ILE A 80 -45.51 13.93 -9.54
CA ILE A 80 -46.44 14.38 -10.58
C ILE A 80 -45.89 14.07 -11.98
N VAL A 81 -44.66 14.50 -12.28
CA VAL A 81 -44.00 14.37 -13.59
C VAL A 81 -43.78 12.90 -13.98
N ASN A 82 -43.49 12.01 -13.04
CA ASN A 82 -43.09 10.63 -13.33
C ASN A 82 -44.19 9.59 -13.10
N GLN A 83 -45.16 9.85 -12.21
CA GLN A 83 -46.14 8.83 -11.80
C GLN A 83 -47.58 9.32 -11.89
N SER A 84 -47.91 10.46 -11.29
CA SER A 84 -49.30 10.88 -11.13
C SER A 84 -49.97 11.26 -12.44
N PHE A 85 -49.22 11.74 -13.43
CA PHE A 85 -49.80 12.10 -14.73
C PHE A 85 -50.47 10.91 -15.44
N LEU A 86 -49.97 9.68 -15.23
CA LEU A 86 -50.57 8.45 -15.79
C LEU A 86 -52.00 8.20 -15.27
N LYS A 87 -52.42 8.87 -14.18
CA LYS A 87 -53.80 8.81 -13.70
C LYS A 87 -54.78 9.44 -14.68
N ILE A 88 -54.37 10.48 -15.42
CA ILE A 88 -55.27 11.20 -16.33
C ILE A 88 -54.85 11.18 -17.80
N PHE A 89 -53.57 10.96 -18.11
CA PHE A 89 -53.08 10.82 -19.48
C PHE A 89 -52.96 9.34 -19.86
N LYS A 90 -53.20 9.01 -21.12
CA LYS A 90 -53.15 7.62 -21.62
C LYS A 90 -51.78 6.98 -21.41
N ASP A 91 -50.74 7.71 -21.75
CA ASP A 91 -49.35 7.33 -21.59
C ASP A 91 -48.47 8.59 -21.62
N ARG A 92 -47.15 8.41 -21.53
CA ARG A 92 -46.18 9.51 -21.58
C ARG A 92 -46.11 10.19 -22.95
N ASP A 93 -46.48 9.49 -24.02
CA ASP A 93 -46.30 9.91 -25.41
C ASP A 93 -47.50 10.75 -25.91
N VAL A 94 -48.53 10.92 -25.08
CA VAL A 94 -49.61 11.89 -25.29
C VAL A 94 -49.01 13.28 -25.56
N GLN A 95 -49.47 13.87 -26.67
CA GLN A 95 -48.97 15.15 -27.15
C GLN A 95 -49.75 16.32 -26.53
N ILE A 96 -49.01 17.29 -26.04
CA ILE A 96 -49.48 18.55 -25.47
C ILE A 96 -48.81 19.67 -26.23
N GLU A 97 -49.59 20.53 -26.87
CA GLU A 97 -49.09 21.73 -27.53
C GLU A 97 -48.46 22.70 -26.51
N ASP A 98 -47.20 23.08 -26.75
CA ASP A 98 -46.47 24.02 -25.88
C ASP A 98 -47.07 25.43 -25.93
N ASP A 99 -47.43 25.96 -24.78
CA ASP A 99 -48.14 27.23 -24.70
C ASP A 99 -47.74 28.13 -23.53
N LEU A 100 -46.65 27.77 -22.88
CA LEU A 100 -46.13 28.50 -21.74
C LEU A 100 -45.51 29.83 -22.19
N ILE A 101 -44.98 29.93 -23.42
CA ILE A 101 -44.28 31.13 -23.89
C ILE A 101 -44.99 31.76 -25.09
N GLU A 102 -45.33 33.05 -25.00
CA GLU A 102 -46.15 33.79 -25.98
C GLU A 102 -45.45 34.07 -27.33
N LYS A 103 -44.12 33.95 -27.41
CA LYS A 103 -43.29 34.30 -28.59
C LYS A 103 -42.34 33.20 -29.07
N ARG A 104 -42.69 31.92 -28.89
CA ARG A 104 -42.05 30.85 -29.65
C ARG A 104 -42.92 30.49 -30.84
N ASP A 105 -42.26 30.17 -31.94
CA ASP A 105 -42.88 29.46 -33.06
C ASP A 105 -43.75 28.31 -32.50
N LEU A 106 -45.06 28.40 -32.76
CA LEU A 106 -46.16 27.65 -32.13
C LEU A 106 -46.19 26.15 -32.48
N TRP A 107 -45.05 25.52 -32.79
CA TRP A 107 -45.03 24.23 -33.52
C TRP A 107 -44.49 23.05 -32.70
N MET A 108 -44.57 23.09 -31.37
CA MET A 108 -43.99 22.06 -30.50
C MET A 108 -45.07 21.27 -29.76
N ASN A 109 -45.51 20.15 -30.34
CA ASN A 109 -46.14 19.09 -29.56
C ASN A 109 -45.06 18.45 -28.67
N LYS A 110 -45.30 18.49 -27.35
CA LYS A 110 -44.46 17.89 -26.31
C LYS A 110 -45.14 16.65 -25.76
N ASN A 111 -44.35 15.67 -25.36
CA ASN A 111 -44.87 14.60 -24.54
C ASN A 111 -45.26 15.13 -23.13
N VAL A 112 -46.09 14.40 -22.40
CA VAL A 112 -46.67 14.89 -21.13
C VAL A 112 -45.60 15.34 -20.15
N GLN A 113 -44.59 14.51 -19.92
CA GLN A 113 -43.53 14.79 -18.94
C GLN A 113 -42.75 16.05 -19.30
N SER A 114 -42.47 16.27 -20.58
CA SER A 114 -41.75 17.45 -21.07
C SER A 114 -42.56 18.73 -20.85
N TYR A 115 -43.87 18.68 -21.06
CA TYR A 115 -44.75 19.82 -20.78
C TYR A 115 -44.80 20.13 -19.28
N LEU A 116 -45.06 19.10 -18.44
CA LEU A 116 -45.15 19.26 -16.98
C LEU A 116 -43.87 19.87 -16.37
N LYS A 117 -42.70 19.48 -16.88
CA LYS A 117 -41.42 20.05 -16.43
C LYS A 117 -41.27 21.51 -16.81
N ASP A 118 -41.70 21.88 -18.01
CA ASP A 118 -41.57 23.25 -18.48
C ASP A 118 -42.46 24.20 -17.66
N VAL A 119 -43.55 23.70 -17.06
CA VAL A 119 -44.33 24.43 -16.05
C VAL A 119 -43.47 24.82 -14.84
N ASP A 120 -42.62 23.92 -14.35
CA ASP A 120 -41.73 24.19 -13.21
C ASP A 120 -40.47 24.99 -13.62
N PHE A 121 -39.94 24.78 -14.83
CA PHE A 121 -38.70 25.43 -15.29
C PHE A 121 -38.85 26.87 -15.78
N PHE A 122 -40.02 27.29 -16.26
CA PHE A 122 -40.19 28.64 -16.80
C PHE A 122 -40.72 29.65 -15.78
N TYR A 123 -41.34 29.20 -14.70
CA TYR A 123 -41.97 30.07 -13.73
C TYR A 123 -41.51 29.84 -12.30
N LYS A 124 -41.38 30.94 -11.58
CA LYS A 124 -41.20 30.92 -10.12
C LYS A 124 -42.52 30.58 -9.42
N ASN A 125 -43.61 31.18 -9.91
CA ASN A 125 -44.97 30.81 -9.53
C ASN A 125 -45.89 30.95 -10.76
N ILE A 126 -46.75 29.97 -11.03
CA ILE A 126 -47.69 29.99 -12.16
C ILE A 126 -49.01 29.35 -11.78
N THR A 127 -50.11 29.98 -12.21
CA THR A 127 -51.46 29.46 -12.04
C THR A 127 -52.14 29.31 -13.39
N PHE A 128 -52.75 28.15 -13.57
CA PHE A 128 -53.61 27.75 -14.68
C PHE A 128 -55.06 27.76 -14.21
N GLU A 129 -55.93 28.29 -15.05
CA GLU A 129 -57.38 28.22 -14.91
C GLU A 129 -57.99 27.74 -16.23
N TYR A 130 -58.69 26.60 -16.20
CA TYR A 130 -59.36 25.99 -17.34
C TYR A 130 -60.87 26.13 -17.19
N THR A 131 -61.50 26.82 -18.14
CA THR A 131 -62.96 26.94 -18.22
C THR A 131 -63.48 26.15 -19.42
N VAL A 132 -64.11 24.99 -19.20
CA VAL A 132 -64.67 24.14 -20.27
C VAL A 132 -65.98 24.74 -20.80
N SER A 133 -65.96 25.24 -22.04
CA SER A 133 -67.09 25.91 -22.71
C SER A 133 -68.02 24.92 -23.43
N SER A 134 -67.51 23.83 -23.99
CA SER A 134 -68.31 22.79 -24.64
C SER A 134 -67.61 21.43 -24.60
N ILE A 135 -68.37 20.35 -24.69
CA ILE A 135 -67.87 18.99 -24.84
C ILE A 135 -68.60 18.37 -26.04
N ALA A 136 -67.84 17.88 -27.01
CA ALA A 136 -68.34 17.09 -28.13
C ALA A 136 -67.91 15.63 -27.96
N HIS A 137 -68.64 14.69 -28.56
CA HIS A 137 -68.25 13.28 -28.56
C HIS A 137 -68.38 12.63 -29.94
N ARG A 138 -67.63 11.55 -30.16
CA ARG A 138 -67.72 10.66 -31.32
C ARG A 138 -67.47 9.22 -30.87
N ILE A 139 -68.13 8.26 -31.51
CA ILE A 139 -67.94 6.83 -31.25
C ILE A 139 -67.17 6.24 -32.44
N ALA A 140 -66.07 5.55 -32.17
CA ALA A 140 -65.28 4.88 -33.20
C ALA A 140 -65.91 3.53 -33.59
N PRO A 141 -65.55 2.97 -34.78
CA PRO A 141 -66.09 1.69 -35.24
C PRO A 141 -65.80 0.51 -34.31
N ASP A 142 -64.80 0.62 -33.44
CA ASP A 142 -64.44 -0.37 -32.42
C ASP A 142 -65.20 -0.20 -31.10
N GLY A 143 -66.11 0.77 -31.00
CA GLY A 143 -66.90 1.08 -29.80
C GLY A 143 -66.23 2.06 -28.83
N THR A 144 -64.99 2.49 -29.08
CA THR A 144 -64.31 3.49 -28.24
C THR A 144 -65.00 4.84 -28.34
N ILE A 145 -65.23 5.50 -27.21
CA ILE A 145 -65.86 6.82 -27.17
C ILE A 145 -64.77 7.89 -27.01
N PHE A 146 -64.76 8.87 -27.91
CA PHE A 146 -63.86 10.01 -27.83
C PHE A 146 -64.64 11.27 -27.46
N PHE A 147 -64.14 12.01 -26.49
CA PHE A 147 -64.63 13.33 -26.10
C PHE A 147 -63.63 14.40 -26.53
N THR A 148 -64.14 15.56 -26.93
CA THR A 148 -63.36 16.77 -27.19
C THR A 148 -63.92 17.88 -26.32
N ALA A 149 -63.19 18.22 -25.25
CA ALA A 149 -63.54 19.36 -24.41
C ALA A 149 -62.88 20.63 -24.97
N THR A 150 -63.70 21.63 -25.32
CA THR A 150 -63.22 22.97 -25.65
C THR A 150 -63.12 23.75 -24.34
N ALA A 151 -61.93 24.21 -23.99
CA ALA A 151 -61.66 24.95 -22.77
C ALA A 151 -60.90 26.25 -23.06
N ASN A 152 -61.26 27.34 -22.38
CA ASN A 152 -60.39 28.51 -22.34
C ASN A 152 -59.37 28.32 -21.21
N ARG A 153 -58.08 28.39 -21.54
CA ARG A 153 -56.98 28.26 -20.59
C ARG A 153 -56.40 29.64 -20.30
N ALA A 154 -56.54 30.11 -19.06
CA ALA A 154 -55.87 31.30 -18.56
C ALA A 154 -54.58 30.93 -17.81
N LEU A 155 -53.49 31.64 -18.11
CA LEU A 155 -52.17 31.55 -17.48
C LEU A 155 -51.93 32.86 -16.74
N GLU A 156 -51.52 32.84 -15.48
CA GLU A 156 -51.00 34.02 -14.80
C GLU A 156 -49.88 33.62 -13.83
N GLY A 157 -48.76 34.34 -13.85
CA GLY A 157 -47.64 34.04 -12.98
C GLY A 157 -46.45 34.97 -13.15
N THR A 158 -45.33 34.58 -12.54
CA THR A 158 -44.06 35.32 -12.56
C THR A 158 -42.94 34.38 -12.99
N ASN A 159 -42.17 34.77 -14.01
CA ASN A 159 -41.04 33.97 -14.47
C ASN A 159 -39.79 34.15 -13.57
N PHE A 160 -38.73 33.38 -13.82
CA PHE A 160 -37.46 33.46 -13.06
C PHE A 160 -36.68 34.78 -13.22
N LYS A 161 -37.15 35.71 -14.06
CA LYS A 161 -36.63 37.08 -14.21
C LYS A 161 -37.50 38.13 -13.50
N ASP A 162 -38.43 37.69 -12.64
CA ASP A 162 -39.43 38.52 -11.98
C ASP A 162 -40.38 39.27 -12.94
N GLU A 163 -40.51 38.79 -14.18
CA GLU A 163 -41.46 39.36 -15.15
C GLU A 163 -42.83 38.70 -15.00
N LYS A 164 -43.89 39.50 -14.99
CA LYS A 164 -45.27 39.01 -14.97
C LYS A 164 -45.65 38.44 -16.33
N VAL A 165 -46.21 37.25 -16.34
CA VAL A 165 -46.71 36.56 -17.53
C VAL A 165 -48.21 36.37 -17.38
N LYS A 166 -48.97 36.75 -18.41
CA LYS A 166 -50.41 36.52 -18.49
C LYS A 166 -50.79 36.15 -19.92
N ASN A 167 -51.46 35.02 -20.12
CA ASN A 167 -51.81 34.52 -21.45
C ASN A 167 -53.10 33.70 -21.41
N ASN A 168 -54.03 33.98 -22.34
CA ASN A 168 -55.30 33.25 -22.48
C ASN A 168 -55.40 32.63 -23.87
N LEU A 169 -55.59 31.30 -23.95
CA LEU A 169 -55.70 30.57 -25.21
C LEU A 169 -56.81 29.50 -25.17
N PRO A 170 -57.54 29.28 -26.28
CA PRO A 170 -58.47 28.16 -26.38
C PRO A 170 -57.72 26.83 -26.52
N ARG A 171 -58.18 25.78 -25.84
CA ARG A 171 -57.60 24.42 -25.84
C ARG A 171 -58.69 23.41 -26.17
N TYR A 172 -58.35 22.47 -27.04
CA TYR A 172 -59.10 21.25 -27.26
C TYR A 172 -58.39 20.12 -26.51
N VAL A 173 -59.07 19.54 -25.53
CA VAL A 173 -58.60 18.37 -24.78
C VAL A 173 -59.33 17.16 -25.33
N GLU A 174 -58.62 16.31 -26.07
CA GLU A 174 -59.17 15.04 -26.55
C GLU A 174 -58.98 13.95 -25.50
N ILE A 175 -60.04 13.22 -25.24
CA ILE A 175 -60.13 12.20 -24.20
C ILE A 175 -60.71 10.93 -24.82
N SER A 176 -60.06 9.80 -24.58
CA SER A 176 -60.57 8.48 -24.92
C SER A 176 -61.23 7.87 -23.69
N TYR A 177 -62.39 7.27 -23.89
CA TYR A 177 -63.06 6.43 -22.92
C TYR A 177 -63.19 5.02 -23.49
N ASP A 178 -62.62 4.06 -22.77
CA ASP A 178 -62.76 2.63 -23.06
C ASP A 178 -63.90 2.05 -22.21
N PRO A 179 -65.01 1.62 -22.83
CA PRO A 179 -66.15 1.06 -22.09
C PRO A 179 -65.82 -0.24 -21.35
N GLU A 180 -64.84 -1.03 -21.80
CA GLU A 180 -64.49 -2.32 -21.18
C GLU A 180 -63.71 -2.13 -19.87
N SER A 181 -62.69 -1.29 -19.88
CA SER A 181 -61.88 -0.97 -18.70
C SER A 181 -62.49 0.13 -17.82
N GLN A 182 -63.49 0.85 -18.34
CA GLN A 182 -64.04 2.09 -17.77
C GLN A 182 -63.00 3.21 -17.58
N ASP A 183 -61.82 3.09 -18.20
CA ASP A 183 -60.76 4.08 -18.11
C ASP A 183 -61.04 5.26 -19.05
N MET A 184 -60.91 6.47 -18.50
CA MET A 184 -61.03 7.73 -19.23
C MET A 184 -59.70 8.46 -19.16
N LYS A 185 -59.07 8.70 -20.31
CA LYS A 185 -57.71 9.24 -20.41
C LYS A 185 -57.62 10.34 -21.46
N ILE A 186 -56.92 11.41 -21.13
CA ILE A 186 -56.49 12.44 -22.07
C ILE A 186 -55.50 11.82 -23.06
N ILE A 187 -55.76 12.02 -24.36
CA ILE A 187 -54.95 11.50 -25.46
C ILE A 187 -54.29 12.60 -26.29
N SER A 188 -54.74 13.84 -26.20
CA SER A 188 -54.10 15.00 -26.84
C SER A 188 -54.62 16.33 -26.27
N ILE A 189 -53.79 17.37 -26.27
CA ILE A 189 -54.18 18.75 -25.93
C ILE A 189 -53.60 19.69 -26.99
N TYR A 190 -54.45 20.44 -27.70
CA TYR A 190 -54.01 21.31 -28.79
C TYR A 190 -54.88 22.56 -29.00
N THR A 191 -54.33 23.56 -29.68
CA THR A 191 -55.04 24.66 -30.34
C THR A 191 -55.27 24.34 -31.82
N SER A 192 -54.33 23.62 -32.45
CA SER A 192 -54.38 23.18 -33.86
C SER A 192 -53.80 21.77 -34.02
N GLN A 193 -54.44 20.90 -34.83
CA GLN A 193 -53.94 19.53 -35.07
C GLN A 193 -52.71 19.55 -35.99
N ALA A 194 -51.51 19.63 -35.42
CA ALA A 194 -50.26 19.49 -36.18
C ALA A 194 -49.88 18.00 -36.36
N ASN A 195 -49.54 17.59 -37.58
CA ASN A 195 -49.07 16.24 -37.90
C ASN A 195 -47.63 16.03 -37.42
N GLU A 196 -47.39 15.05 -36.54
CA GLU A 196 -46.07 14.73 -35.96
C GLU A 196 -44.97 14.54 -37.03
N THR A 197 -45.31 13.89 -38.15
CA THR A 197 -44.36 13.67 -39.24
C THR A 197 -43.95 14.97 -39.93
N GLU A 198 -44.87 15.92 -40.06
CA GLU A 198 -44.59 17.24 -40.63
C GLU A 198 -43.74 18.07 -39.66
N VAL A 199 -43.98 17.96 -38.36
CA VAL A 199 -43.17 18.60 -37.31
C VAL A 199 -41.73 18.07 -37.30
N LEU A 200 -41.53 16.75 -37.38
CA LEU A 200 -40.20 16.15 -37.45
C LEU A 200 -39.47 16.54 -38.74
N ARG A 201 -40.18 16.64 -39.87
CA ARG A 201 -39.60 17.11 -41.13
C ARG A 201 -39.22 18.58 -41.08
N SER A 202 -40.05 19.45 -40.49
CA SER A 202 -39.70 20.86 -40.29
C SER A 202 -38.47 20.97 -39.41
N TRP A 203 -38.47 20.29 -38.25
CA TRP A 203 -37.32 20.26 -37.34
C TRP A 203 -36.02 19.88 -38.06
N TRP A 204 -36.05 18.84 -38.90
CA TRP A 204 -34.88 18.42 -39.68
C TRP A 204 -34.42 19.49 -40.68
N ASN A 205 -35.37 20.12 -41.39
CA ASN A 205 -35.05 21.15 -42.38
C ASN A 205 -34.49 22.43 -41.74
N ASP A 206 -34.86 22.70 -40.49
CA ASP A 206 -34.43 23.87 -39.72
C ASP A 206 -33.10 23.64 -38.97
N LEU A 207 -32.50 22.44 -39.07
CA LEU A 207 -31.24 22.13 -38.40
C LEU A 207 -30.06 22.92 -38.97
N PRO A 208 -29.18 23.46 -38.11
CA PRO A 208 -27.89 23.99 -38.54
C PRO A 208 -27.05 22.93 -39.26
N VAL A 209 -26.17 23.37 -40.16
CA VAL A 209 -25.35 22.49 -41.02
C VAL A 209 -24.50 21.51 -40.20
N GLU A 210 -23.96 21.97 -39.07
CA GLU A 210 -23.22 21.16 -38.12
C GLU A 210 -24.06 20.00 -37.54
N TRP A 211 -25.34 20.24 -37.25
CA TRP A 211 -26.25 19.23 -36.72
C TRP A 211 -26.75 18.28 -37.80
N LEU A 212 -26.98 18.78 -39.03
CA LEU A 212 -27.23 17.92 -40.19
C LEU A 212 -26.07 16.96 -40.42
N ALA A 213 -24.83 17.42 -40.32
CA ALA A 213 -23.65 16.56 -40.45
C ALA A 213 -23.58 15.49 -39.34
N ILE A 214 -23.85 15.88 -38.09
CA ILE A 214 -23.88 14.95 -36.95
C ILE A 214 -24.93 13.85 -37.17
N PHE A 215 -26.19 14.21 -37.44
CA PHE A 215 -27.25 13.21 -37.61
C PHE A 215 -27.12 12.41 -38.90
N SER A 216 -26.56 12.99 -39.96
CA SER A 216 -26.30 12.25 -41.21
C SER A 216 -25.23 11.16 -41.05
N ASN A 217 -24.38 11.23 -40.01
CA ASN A 217 -23.50 10.10 -39.68
C ASN A 217 -24.27 8.92 -39.04
N HIS A 218 -25.47 9.16 -38.52
CA HIS A 218 -26.32 8.13 -37.90
C HIS A 218 -27.30 7.49 -38.89
N VAL A 219 -27.63 8.16 -39.99
CA VAL A 219 -28.52 7.63 -41.03
C VAL A 219 -27.93 7.87 -42.42
N THR A 220 -27.87 6.83 -43.26
CA THR A 220 -27.40 6.97 -44.64
C THR A 220 -28.49 7.59 -45.51
N ILE A 221 -28.27 8.80 -46.03
CA ILE A 221 -29.16 9.47 -46.99
C ILE A 221 -28.52 9.35 -48.40
N PRO A 222 -29.15 8.65 -49.36
CA PRO A 222 -28.63 8.56 -50.73
C PRO A 222 -28.47 9.94 -51.38
N VAL A 223 -27.44 10.09 -52.23
CA VAL A 223 -27.14 11.36 -52.90
C VAL A 223 -28.31 11.75 -53.81
N GLY A 224 -28.95 12.89 -53.51
CA GLY A 224 -30.10 13.41 -54.25
C GLY A 224 -31.47 13.11 -53.64
N ASP A 225 -31.53 12.33 -52.55
CA ASP A 225 -32.77 12.00 -51.85
C ASP A 225 -33.02 12.90 -50.62
N SER A 226 -34.30 13.02 -50.25
CA SER A 226 -34.74 13.64 -48.99
C SER A 226 -34.84 12.59 -47.87
N ILE A 227 -34.73 13.02 -46.61
CA ILE A 227 -34.81 12.10 -45.46
C ILE A 227 -36.19 11.43 -45.37
N SER A 228 -36.21 10.11 -45.16
CA SER A 228 -37.45 9.34 -44.99
C SER A 228 -38.01 9.45 -43.57
N ASN A 229 -39.31 9.20 -43.40
CA ASN A 229 -39.95 9.21 -42.08
C ASN A 229 -39.32 8.18 -41.13
N SER A 230 -39.00 6.98 -41.63
CA SER A 230 -38.33 5.96 -40.82
C SER A 230 -36.95 6.40 -40.33
N GLN A 231 -36.21 7.14 -41.14
CA GLN A 231 -34.91 7.70 -40.74
C GLN A 231 -35.08 8.81 -39.68
N LEU A 232 -36.08 9.70 -39.83
CA LEU A 232 -36.41 10.72 -38.83
C LEU A 232 -36.75 10.08 -37.47
N HIS A 233 -37.61 9.06 -37.46
CA HIS A 233 -37.96 8.32 -36.25
C HIS A 233 -36.76 7.57 -35.66
N SER A 234 -35.84 7.08 -36.51
CA SER A 234 -34.59 6.48 -36.06
C SER A 234 -33.69 7.49 -35.35
N ILE A 235 -33.59 8.73 -35.84
CA ILE A 235 -32.78 9.79 -35.21
C ILE A 235 -33.37 10.17 -33.84
N VAL A 236 -34.66 10.50 -33.77
CA VAL A 236 -35.28 10.88 -32.48
C VAL A 236 -35.38 9.71 -31.49
N GLY A 237 -35.28 8.48 -32.00
CA GLY A 237 -35.24 7.25 -31.22
C GLY A 237 -33.87 6.86 -30.65
N MET A 238 -32.82 7.67 -30.88
CA MET A 238 -31.47 7.36 -30.42
C MET A 238 -31.35 7.32 -28.89
N GLU A 239 -30.62 6.33 -28.38
CA GLU A 239 -30.30 6.21 -26.95
C GLU A 239 -28.91 6.77 -26.61
N VAL A 240 -28.02 6.93 -27.59
CA VAL A 240 -26.65 7.41 -27.40
C VAL A 240 -26.33 8.46 -28.46
N LEU A 241 -25.84 9.62 -28.03
CA LEU A 241 -25.34 10.67 -28.90
C LEU A 241 -24.02 11.21 -28.32
N ASP A 242 -22.96 11.12 -29.11
CA ASP A 242 -21.65 11.66 -28.79
C ASP A 242 -21.27 12.70 -29.84
N ILE A 243 -21.25 13.96 -29.42
CA ILE A 243 -20.82 15.11 -30.20
C ILE A 243 -19.50 15.68 -29.67
N SER A 244 -18.73 14.91 -28.90
CA SER A 244 -17.48 15.38 -28.32
C SER A 244 -16.45 15.72 -29.38
N ASN A 245 -15.57 16.67 -29.08
CA ASN A 245 -14.52 17.20 -29.96
C ASN A 245 -15.06 17.90 -31.23
N ASN A 246 -16.30 18.40 -31.18
CA ASN A 246 -16.87 19.24 -32.23
C ASN A 246 -16.85 20.72 -31.79
N PRO A 247 -15.79 21.49 -32.12
CA PRO A 247 -15.65 22.87 -31.65
C PRO A 247 -16.68 23.84 -32.24
N THR A 248 -17.35 23.46 -33.32
CA THR A 248 -18.39 24.25 -33.98
C THR A 248 -19.74 24.17 -33.26
N VAL A 249 -19.96 23.15 -32.42
CA VAL A 249 -21.23 22.99 -31.70
C VAL A 249 -21.24 23.88 -30.45
N ILE A 250 -22.11 24.88 -30.48
CA ILE A 250 -22.33 25.84 -29.38
C ILE A 250 -23.71 25.63 -28.74
N ASP A 251 -24.74 25.36 -29.55
CA ASP A 251 -26.11 25.13 -29.10
C ASP A 251 -26.51 23.66 -29.28
N ILE A 252 -27.20 23.13 -28.27
CA ILE A 252 -27.72 21.76 -28.22
C ILE A 252 -29.25 21.72 -28.27
N GLN A 253 -29.93 22.79 -28.68
CA GLN A 253 -31.38 22.78 -28.91
C GLN A 253 -31.89 21.56 -29.69
N PRO A 254 -31.22 21.10 -30.77
CA PRO A 254 -31.66 19.90 -31.50
C PRO A 254 -31.78 18.65 -30.65
N VAL A 255 -31.01 18.54 -29.56
CA VAL A 255 -31.01 17.39 -28.65
C VAL A 255 -32.33 17.27 -27.87
N SER A 256 -33.11 18.35 -27.74
CA SER A 256 -34.40 18.35 -27.04
C SER A 256 -35.44 17.39 -27.64
N ARG A 257 -35.28 16.95 -28.90
CA ARG A 257 -36.14 15.95 -29.56
C ARG A 257 -35.73 14.50 -29.28
N LEU A 258 -34.56 14.26 -28.69
CA LEU A 258 -34.02 12.92 -28.44
C LEU A 258 -34.49 12.39 -27.08
N MET A 259 -35.80 12.22 -26.89
CA MET A 259 -36.39 11.91 -25.57
C MET A 259 -36.02 10.50 -25.05
N LYS A 260 -35.54 9.62 -25.93
CA LYS A 260 -35.05 8.27 -25.58
C LYS A 260 -33.57 8.24 -25.21
N LEU A 261 -32.89 9.39 -25.23
CA LEU A 261 -31.46 9.49 -24.99
C LEU A 261 -31.12 9.09 -23.54
N LYS A 262 -30.19 8.13 -23.42
CA LYS A 262 -29.61 7.66 -22.15
C LYS A 262 -28.19 8.15 -21.97
N THR A 263 -27.43 8.34 -23.05
CA THR A 263 -26.06 8.85 -23.00
C THR A 263 -25.93 10.06 -23.91
N PHE A 264 -25.52 11.19 -23.32
CA PHE A 264 -25.16 12.39 -24.05
C PHE A 264 -23.74 12.81 -23.72
N LYS A 265 -22.91 12.99 -24.74
CA LYS A 265 -21.53 13.47 -24.58
C LYS A 265 -21.30 14.67 -25.48
N CYS A 266 -20.85 15.76 -24.89
CA CYS A 266 -20.47 17.00 -25.58
C CYS A 266 -19.13 17.53 -25.08
N ALA A 267 -18.22 16.63 -24.69
CA ALA A 267 -16.91 17.02 -24.18
C ALA A 267 -16.10 17.78 -25.23
N ASN A 268 -15.29 18.76 -24.82
CA ASN A 268 -14.45 19.58 -25.71
C ASN A 268 -15.27 20.31 -26.82
N THR A 269 -16.46 20.80 -26.48
CA THR A 269 -17.30 21.64 -27.35
C THR A 269 -17.41 23.06 -26.77
N GLN A 270 -18.15 23.94 -27.45
CA GLN A 270 -18.43 25.31 -26.97
C GLN A 270 -19.80 25.43 -26.29
N VAL A 271 -20.40 24.30 -25.93
CA VAL A 271 -21.72 24.25 -25.27
C VAL A 271 -21.64 24.92 -23.90
N SER A 272 -22.46 25.95 -23.69
CA SER A 272 -22.54 26.66 -22.41
C SER A 272 -23.88 26.46 -21.68
N ASN A 273 -24.90 26.00 -22.40
CA ASN A 273 -26.26 25.90 -21.90
C ASN A 273 -26.78 24.47 -22.01
N LEU A 274 -27.03 23.82 -20.87
CA LEU A 274 -27.59 22.47 -20.80
C LEU A 274 -29.12 22.45 -20.82
N PHE A 275 -29.81 23.60 -20.80
CA PHE A 275 -31.26 23.68 -20.72
C PHE A 275 -32.05 22.87 -21.76
N PRO A 276 -31.55 22.61 -22.98
CA PRO A 276 -32.20 21.68 -23.91
C PRO A 276 -32.32 20.24 -23.40
N LEU A 277 -31.50 19.81 -22.42
CA LEU A 277 -31.56 18.47 -21.82
C LEU A 277 -32.69 18.27 -20.81
N ARG A 278 -33.39 19.34 -20.39
CA ARG A 278 -34.42 19.28 -19.33
C ARG A 278 -35.54 18.28 -19.61
N SER A 279 -35.84 18.03 -20.88
CA SER A 279 -36.87 17.09 -21.35
C SER A 279 -36.40 15.62 -21.37
N ILE A 280 -35.10 15.35 -21.18
CA ILE A 280 -34.48 14.02 -21.32
C ILE A 280 -34.38 13.36 -19.93
N THR A 281 -35.48 12.75 -19.47
CA THR A 281 -35.57 12.05 -18.16
C THR A 281 -34.79 10.73 -18.11
N ASN A 282 -34.57 10.10 -19.26
CA ASN A 282 -33.92 8.79 -19.35
C ASN A 282 -32.38 8.88 -19.32
N LEU A 283 -31.83 10.08 -19.13
CA LEU A 283 -30.39 10.30 -19.16
C LEU A 283 -29.72 9.57 -18.00
N GLU A 284 -28.82 8.65 -18.33
CA GLU A 284 -28.01 7.86 -17.41
C GLU A 284 -26.55 8.36 -17.38
N VAL A 285 -26.05 8.89 -18.49
CA VAL A 285 -24.66 9.38 -18.62
C VAL A 285 -24.65 10.75 -19.30
N LEU A 286 -24.01 11.71 -18.65
CA LEU A 286 -23.73 13.03 -19.20
C LEU A 286 -22.24 13.36 -19.08
N ASP A 287 -21.58 13.58 -20.21
CA ASP A 287 -20.23 14.17 -20.25
C ASP A 287 -20.27 15.54 -20.93
N ALA A 288 -20.15 16.59 -20.13
CA ALA A 288 -20.04 17.97 -20.57
C ALA A 288 -18.66 18.56 -20.19
N SER A 289 -17.63 17.72 -20.06
CA SER A 289 -16.30 18.16 -19.65
C SER A 289 -15.62 19.07 -20.67
N ASN A 290 -14.78 19.98 -20.20
CA ASN A 290 -14.05 20.94 -21.04
C ASN A 290 -15.00 21.81 -21.88
N THR A 291 -16.09 22.27 -21.27
CA THR A 291 -17.08 23.16 -21.89
C THR A 291 -17.31 24.40 -21.03
N PRO A 292 -17.83 25.51 -21.58
CA PRO A 292 -18.19 26.71 -20.82
C PRO A 292 -19.47 26.59 -19.97
N VAL A 293 -20.01 25.39 -19.75
CA VAL A 293 -21.20 25.15 -18.90
C VAL A 293 -21.01 25.75 -17.50
N GLN A 294 -22.05 26.41 -17.00
CA GLN A 294 -22.05 27.13 -15.71
C GLN A 294 -23.07 26.61 -14.71
N ASP A 295 -24.19 26.10 -15.21
CA ASP A 295 -25.34 25.74 -14.40
C ASP A 295 -25.85 24.34 -14.78
N LEU A 296 -26.37 23.64 -13.78
CA LEU A 296 -26.86 22.27 -13.89
C LEU A 296 -28.38 22.18 -13.75
N LEU A 297 -29.13 23.29 -13.71
CA LEU A 297 -30.58 23.30 -13.47
C LEU A 297 -31.35 22.36 -14.40
N ALA A 298 -30.91 22.24 -15.65
CA ALA A 298 -31.49 21.32 -16.64
C ALA A 298 -31.55 19.85 -16.17
N LEU A 299 -30.70 19.46 -15.23
CA LEU A 299 -30.58 18.09 -14.73
C LEU A 299 -31.49 17.80 -13.53
N THR A 300 -32.29 18.76 -13.05
CA THR A 300 -33.13 18.62 -11.84
C THR A 300 -33.98 17.34 -11.83
N TYR A 301 -34.49 16.95 -12.99
CA TYR A 301 -35.35 15.76 -13.16
C TYR A 301 -34.65 14.60 -13.88
N ALA A 302 -33.31 14.62 -14.00
CA ALA A 302 -32.53 13.53 -14.58
C ALA A 302 -32.20 12.47 -13.50
N THR A 303 -33.21 11.97 -12.79
CA THR A 303 -33.01 11.12 -11.59
C THR A 303 -32.44 9.72 -11.91
N ASN A 304 -32.42 9.33 -13.18
CA ASN A 304 -31.75 8.13 -13.69
C ASN A 304 -30.23 8.32 -13.92
N LEU A 305 -29.71 9.54 -13.74
CA LEU A 305 -28.32 9.85 -14.02
C LEU A 305 -27.39 9.09 -13.07
N ARG A 306 -26.52 8.26 -13.65
CA ARG A 306 -25.51 7.45 -12.95
C ARG A 306 -24.11 8.04 -13.06
N GLU A 307 -23.82 8.72 -14.17
CA GLU A 307 -22.52 9.32 -14.43
C GLU A 307 -22.66 10.75 -14.90
N LEU A 308 -22.02 11.68 -14.17
CA LEU A 308 -21.96 13.09 -14.51
C LEU A 308 -20.50 13.54 -14.54
N ASN A 309 -20.03 13.96 -15.70
CA ASN A 309 -18.75 14.61 -15.88
C ASN A 309 -18.94 16.07 -16.32
N VAL A 310 -18.61 17.00 -15.43
CA VAL A 310 -18.61 18.44 -15.66
C VAL A 310 -17.23 19.02 -15.34
N SER A 311 -16.18 18.19 -15.47
CA SER A 311 -14.82 18.63 -15.21
C SER A 311 -14.36 19.70 -16.20
N ASN A 312 -13.53 20.63 -15.73
CA ASN A 312 -13.05 21.79 -16.49
C ASN A 312 -14.20 22.59 -17.12
N THR A 313 -15.22 22.87 -16.31
CA THR A 313 -16.34 23.75 -16.63
C THR A 313 -16.37 24.96 -15.68
N LYS A 314 -17.32 25.87 -15.89
CA LYS A 314 -17.53 27.03 -15.03
C LYS A 314 -18.58 26.77 -13.94
N VAL A 315 -18.97 25.52 -13.73
CA VAL A 315 -19.91 25.14 -12.66
C VAL A 315 -19.34 25.56 -11.30
N SER A 316 -20.18 26.16 -10.47
CA SER A 316 -19.81 26.60 -9.12
C SER A 316 -20.84 26.20 -8.05
N GLU A 317 -22.10 26.04 -8.46
CA GLU A 317 -23.19 25.58 -7.62
C GLU A 317 -23.61 24.17 -8.05
N ILE A 318 -23.86 23.30 -7.07
CA ILE A 318 -24.25 21.90 -7.30
C ILE A 318 -25.52 21.50 -6.55
N LYS A 319 -26.38 22.47 -6.21
CA LYS A 319 -27.65 22.23 -5.51
C LYS A 319 -28.53 21.21 -6.25
N THR A 320 -28.48 21.19 -7.58
CA THR A 320 -29.22 20.21 -8.40
C THR A 320 -28.89 18.75 -8.07
N LEU A 321 -27.68 18.47 -7.56
CA LEU A 321 -27.26 17.11 -7.23
C LEU A 321 -28.02 16.52 -6.04
N GLU A 322 -28.71 17.33 -5.22
CA GLU A 322 -29.54 16.87 -4.09
C GLU A 322 -30.60 15.84 -4.52
N TYR A 323 -30.98 15.83 -5.80
CA TYR A 323 -32.05 14.99 -6.35
C TYR A 323 -31.54 13.80 -7.18
N LEU A 324 -30.23 13.70 -7.44
CA LEU A 324 -29.66 12.67 -8.31
C LEU A 324 -29.33 11.40 -7.51
N THR A 325 -30.37 10.72 -7.03
CA THR A 325 -30.24 9.60 -6.08
C THR A 325 -29.54 8.36 -6.64
N HIS A 326 -29.45 8.21 -7.96
CA HIS A 326 -28.78 7.08 -8.64
C HIS A 326 -27.34 7.41 -9.09
N LEU A 327 -26.81 8.57 -8.73
CA LEU A 327 -25.50 9.01 -9.17
C LEU A 327 -24.39 8.14 -8.56
N GLU A 328 -23.69 7.39 -9.42
CA GLU A 328 -22.60 6.49 -9.04
C GLU A 328 -21.23 7.12 -9.26
N ARG A 329 -21.08 7.97 -10.28
CA ARG A 329 -19.82 8.64 -10.62
C ARG A 329 -20.04 10.14 -10.85
N LEU A 330 -19.25 10.95 -10.17
CA LEU A 330 -19.24 12.39 -10.32
C LEU A 330 -17.82 12.91 -10.51
N ASP A 331 -17.58 13.56 -11.64
CA ASP A 331 -16.36 14.32 -11.88
C ASP A 331 -16.69 15.80 -12.07
N MET A 332 -16.22 16.61 -11.13
CA MET A 332 -16.33 18.06 -11.16
C MET A 332 -14.96 18.71 -10.93
N SER A 333 -13.90 18.03 -11.35
CA SER A 333 -12.53 18.53 -11.25
C SER A 333 -12.37 19.82 -12.05
N VAL A 334 -11.53 20.75 -11.59
CA VAL A 334 -11.24 22.03 -12.26
C VAL A 334 -12.52 22.87 -12.47
N THR A 335 -13.35 22.93 -11.43
CA THR A 335 -14.56 23.78 -11.40
C THR A 335 -14.50 24.81 -10.28
N GLY A 336 -15.47 25.72 -10.23
CA GLY A 336 -15.61 26.72 -9.19
C GLY A 336 -16.24 26.21 -7.88
N VAL A 337 -16.60 24.93 -7.81
CA VAL A 337 -17.34 24.34 -6.68
C VAL A 337 -16.55 24.47 -5.38
N SER A 338 -17.22 24.94 -4.33
CA SER A 338 -16.63 25.21 -3.00
C SER A 338 -17.23 24.39 -1.86
N SER A 339 -18.38 23.75 -2.09
CA SER A 339 -19.15 23.06 -1.06
C SER A 339 -19.70 21.73 -1.57
N LEU A 340 -19.77 20.73 -0.69
CA LEU A 340 -20.33 19.39 -0.96
C LEU A 340 -21.69 19.16 -0.28
N GLU A 341 -22.32 20.18 0.30
CA GLU A 341 -23.57 20.04 1.07
C GLU A 341 -24.67 19.32 0.30
N ALA A 342 -24.77 19.57 -1.01
CA ALA A 342 -25.74 18.89 -1.87
C ALA A 342 -25.58 17.36 -1.85
N LEU A 343 -24.34 16.84 -1.81
CA LEU A 343 -24.07 15.40 -1.74
C LEU A 343 -24.43 14.81 -0.38
N GLY A 344 -24.27 15.57 0.70
CA GLY A 344 -24.60 15.13 2.06
C GLY A 344 -26.10 14.97 2.32
N LYS A 345 -26.94 15.58 1.48
CA LYS A 345 -28.41 15.50 1.53
C LYS A 345 -28.99 14.33 0.72
N ILE A 346 -28.19 13.65 -0.09
CA ILE A 346 -28.66 12.50 -0.88
C ILE A 346 -28.84 11.31 0.07
N GLU A 347 -30.07 11.11 0.55
CA GLU A 347 -30.42 9.96 1.37
C GLU A 347 -30.20 8.65 0.59
N GLY A 348 -29.47 7.70 1.18
CA GLY A 348 -29.16 6.43 0.51
C GLY A 348 -28.23 6.56 -0.70
N SER A 349 -27.39 7.61 -0.73
CA SER A 349 -26.42 7.85 -1.80
C SER A 349 -25.69 6.56 -2.23
N VAL A 350 -25.68 6.31 -3.54
CA VAL A 350 -24.98 5.18 -4.17
C VAL A 350 -23.65 5.59 -4.81
N LEU A 351 -23.17 6.79 -4.48
CA LEU A 351 -21.96 7.36 -5.09
C LEU A 351 -20.74 6.50 -4.76
N LYS A 352 -20.09 6.00 -5.81
CA LYS A 352 -18.89 5.15 -5.73
C LYS A 352 -17.63 5.93 -6.04
N GLU A 353 -17.74 6.95 -6.89
CA GLU A 353 -16.59 7.71 -7.37
C GLU A 353 -16.85 9.20 -7.36
N LEU A 354 -15.94 9.94 -6.72
CA LEU A 354 -15.97 11.39 -6.64
C LEU A 354 -14.59 11.97 -6.98
N ARG A 355 -14.53 12.79 -8.03
CA ARG A 355 -13.35 13.58 -8.38
C ARG A 355 -13.62 15.07 -8.27
N ILE A 356 -12.83 15.74 -7.45
CA ILE A 356 -12.93 17.17 -7.13
C ILE A 356 -11.58 17.87 -7.23
N THR A 357 -10.68 17.35 -8.08
CA THR A 357 -9.33 17.87 -8.23
C THR A 357 -9.35 19.34 -8.65
N LYS A 358 -8.52 20.20 -8.03
CA LYS A 358 -8.47 21.65 -8.31
C LYS A 358 -9.81 22.39 -8.15
N THR A 359 -10.66 21.95 -7.23
CA THR A 359 -11.86 22.71 -6.80
C THR A 359 -11.53 23.59 -5.59
N LYS A 360 -12.49 24.41 -5.14
CA LYS A 360 -12.38 25.26 -3.94
C LYS A 360 -12.90 24.57 -2.68
N VAL A 361 -13.20 23.28 -2.73
CA VAL A 361 -13.76 22.51 -1.60
C VAL A 361 -12.76 22.44 -0.45
N ALA A 362 -13.15 22.96 0.71
CA ALA A 362 -12.33 22.93 1.92
C ALA A 362 -12.83 21.94 2.99
N ASN A 363 -14.11 21.55 2.93
CA ASN A 363 -14.76 20.71 3.93
C ASN A 363 -15.35 19.44 3.32
N LEU A 364 -14.92 18.28 3.83
CA LEU A 364 -15.42 16.96 3.41
C LEU A 364 -16.53 16.42 4.32
N ALA A 365 -16.96 17.13 5.37
CA ALA A 365 -17.99 16.66 6.30
C ALA A 365 -19.27 16.09 5.64
N PRO A 366 -19.78 16.67 4.52
CA PRO A 366 -20.94 16.10 3.84
C PRO A 366 -20.74 14.66 3.34
N LEU A 367 -19.50 14.21 3.13
CA LEU A 367 -19.21 12.84 2.68
C LEU A 367 -19.34 11.78 3.77
N LYS A 368 -19.56 12.17 5.03
CA LYS A 368 -19.69 11.23 6.16
C LYS A 368 -20.80 10.19 5.93
N ASN A 369 -21.87 10.57 5.22
CA ASN A 369 -23.01 9.69 4.94
C ASN A 369 -22.86 8.92 3.62
N VAL A 370 -21.80 9.15 2.85
CA VAL A 370 -21.53 8.50 1.56
C VAL A 370 -20.66 7.27 1.80
N SER A 371 -21.22 6.25 2.46
CA SER A 371 -20.47 5.05 2.87
C SER A 371 -20.09 4.12 1.72
N THR A 372 -20.70 4.30 0.54
CA THR A 372 -20.47 3.51 -0.68
C THR A 372 -19.23 3.94 -1.47
N LEU A 373 -18.58 5.04 -1.08
CA LEU A 373 -17.49 5.64 -1.83
C LEU A 373 -16.29 4.68 -1.91
N GLN A 374 -15.88 4.36 -3.14
CA GLN A 374 -14.76 3.47 -3.47
C GLN A 374 -13.53 4.26 -3.94
N PHE A 375 -13.74 5.38 -4.64
CA PHE A 375 -12.67 6.24 -5.12
C PHE A 375 -12.97 7.71 -4.83
N LEU A 376 -12.02 8.37 -4.16
CA LEU A 376 -12.04 9.79 -3.91
C LEU A 376 -10.74 10.45 -4.39
N GLU A 377 -10.86 11.46 -5.24
CA GLU A 377 -9.75 12.31 -5.70
C GLU A 377 -9.98 13.76 -5.28
N THR A 378 -9.15 14.27 -4.37
CA THR A 378 -9.23 15.64 -3.84
C THR A 378 -7.96 16.44 -4.14
N SER A 379 -7.19 16.04 -5.15
CA SER A 379 -5.89 16.63 -5.44
C SER A 379 -5.98 18.14 -5.68
N PHE A 380 -5.02 18.92 -5.17
CA PHE A 380 -5.02 20.39 -5.31
C PHE A 380 -6.27 21.11 -4.75
N THR A 381 -6.83 20.63 -3.64
CA THR A 381 -7.91 21.30 -2.90
C THR A 381 -7.39 21.86 -1.57
N PRO A 382 -8.04 22.89 -0.98
CA PRO A 382 -7.62 23.48 0.29
C PRO A 382 -7.93 22.62 1.53
N ILE A 383 -8.37 21.36 1.38
CA ILE A 383 -8.75 20.52 2.53
C ILE A 383 -7.59 20.34 3.52
N THR A 384 -7.94 20.31 4.81
CA THR A 384 -7.00 20.11 5.93
C THR A 384 -7.30 18.84 6.72
N SER A 385 -8.49 18.26 6.55
CA SER A 385 -8.97 17.11 7.31
C SER A 385 -9.73 16.13 6.43
N ILE A 386 -9.51 14.84 6.70
CA ILE A 386 -10.20 13.70 6.08
C ILE A 386 -11.03 12.91 7.10
N SER A 387 -11.37 13.52 8.24
CA SER A 387 -12.15 12.88 9.32
C SER A 387 -13.49 12.30 8.86
N ALA A 388 -14.11 12.92 7.85
CA ALA A 388 -15.35 12.46 7.24
C ALA A 388 -15.24 11.05 6.62
N LEU A 389 -14.03 10.62 6.24
CA LEU A 389 -13.80 9.33 5.57
C LEU A 389 -13.66 8.15 6.54
N SER A 390 -13.72 8.39 7.85
CA SER A 390 -13.49 7.35 8.87
C SER A 390 -14.43 6.14 8.80
N GLU A 391 -15.62 6.32 8.22
CA GLU A 391 -16.63 5.26 8.04
C GLU A 391 -16.81 4.84 6.56
N SER A 392 -15.99 5.34 5.64
CA SER A 392 -16.01 4.97 4.20
C SER A 392 -15.37 3.59 3.97
N LYS A 393 -15.98 2.54 4.52
CA LYS A 393 -15.43 1.17 4.56
C LYS A 393 -15.19 0.54 3.18
N GLU A 394 -15.87 1.06 2.16
CA GLU A 394 -15.74 0.64 0.77
C GLU A 394 -14.60 1.34 0.03
N LEU A 395 -13.90 2.31 0.64
CA LEU A 395 -12.87 3.11 -0.01
C LEU A 395 -11.65 2.26 -0.37
N GLU A 396 -11.36 2.16 -1.67
CA GLU A 396 -10.22 1.41 -2.23
C GLU A 396 -9.08 2.34 -2.66
N ARG A 397 -9.41 3.53 -3.15
CA ARG A 397 -8.45 4.52 -3.65
C ARG A 397 -8.74 5.89 -3.08
N LEU A 398 -7.70 6.52 -2.54
CA LEU A 398 -7.75 7.88 -2.05
C LEU A 398 -6.58 8.69 -2.60
N ASP A 399 -6.86 9.84 -3.20
CA ASP A 399 -5.85 10.84 -3.54
C ASP A 399 -6.12 12.16 -2.83
N ILE A 400 -5.21 12.50 -1.91
CA ILE A 400 -5.17 13.74 -1.14
C ILE A 400 -3.93 14.56 -1.48
N SER A 401 -3.29 14.31 -2.63
CA SER A 401 -2.04 14.96 -2.98
C SER A 401 -2.23 16.48 -3.16
N ASN A 402 -1.20 17.26 -2.82
CA ASN A 402 -1.25 18.72 -2.91
C ASN A 402 -2.39 19.34 -2.07
N THR A 403 -2.60 18.80 -0.87
CA THR A 403 -3.55 19.31 0.12
C THR A 403 -2.84 19.67 1.42
N ASN A 404 -3.56 20.24 2.38
CA ASN A 404 -3.01 20.60 3.70
C ASN A 404 -3.26 19.52 4.78
N VAL A 405 -3.62 18.29 4.38
CA VAL A 405 -3.85 17.18 5.31
C VAL A 405 -2.57 16.83 6.06
N SER A 406 -2.67 16.73 7.39
CA SER A 406 -1.54 16.44 8.28
C SER A 406 -1.66 15.11 9.04
N SER A 407 -2.82 14.48 9.05
CA SER A 407 -3.07 13.24 9.79
C SER A 407 -3.81 12.19 8.95
N LEU A 408 -3.33 10.95 9.05
CA LEU A 408 -3.92 9.76 8.41
C LEU A 408 -4.72 8.88 9.38
N GLU A 409 -4.92 9.29 10.64
CA GLU A 409 -5.68 8.53 11.64
C GLU A 409 -7.07 8.07 11.18
N PRO A 410 -7.86 8.88 10.43
CA PRO A 410 -9.16 8.45 9.93
C PRO A 410 -9.10 7.23 9.01
N LEU A 411 -7.95 6.94 8.39
CA LEU A 411 -7.80 5.82 7.45
C LEU A 411 -7.58 4.47 8.14
N SER A 412 -7.23 4.46 9.43
CA SER A 412 -6.75 3.28 10.17
C SER A 412 -7.70 2.07 10.16
N LYS A 413 -9.00 2.29 9.92
CA LYS A 413 -10.05 1.25 9.89
C LYS A 413 -10.52 0.88 8.48
N LEU A 414 -9.98 1.51 7.43
CA LEU A 414 -10.46 1.32 6.05
C LEU A 414 -9.85 0.05 5.44
N ALA A 415 -10.40 -1.11 5.80
CA ALA A 415 -9.84 -2.41 5.47
C ALA A 415 -9.70 -2.70 3.96
N LYS A 416 -10.48 -2.01 3.11
CA LYS A 416 -10.43 -2.13 1.64
C LYS A 416 -9.48 -1.14 0.96
N LEU A 417 -8.84 -0.21 1.69
CA LEU A 417 -7.97 0.78 1.09
C LEU A 417 -6.69 0.13 0.55
N ARG A 418 -6.50 0.24 -0.77
CA ARG A 418 -5.39 -0.38 -1.52
C ARG A 418 -4.37 0.66 -1.97
N LEU A 419 -4.83 1.85 -2.32
CA LEU A 419 -4.01 2.86 -2.99
C LEU A 419 -4.20 4.24 -2.35
N LEU A 420 -3.13 4.79 -1.79
CA LEU A 420 -3.11 6.13 -1.21
C LEU A 420 -2.10 7.01 -1.94
N TYR A 421 -2.58 8.14 -2.48
CA TYR A 421 -1.74 9.23 -2.96
C TYR A 421 -1.81 10.39 -1.96
N ALA A 422 -0.68 10.74 -1.38
CA ALA A 422 -0.53 11.78 -0.36
C ALA A 422 0.71 12.64 -0.59
N ASN A 423 1.13 12.79 -1.86
CA ASN A 423 2.29 13.60 -2.21
C ASN A 423 2.02 15.08 -1.90
N ASN A 424 3.05 15.84 -1.52
CA ASN A 424 2.92 17.28 -1.22
C ASN A 424 1.83 17.56 -0.17
N THR A 425 1.83 16.79 0.92
CA THR A 425 0.94 16.98 2.08
C THR A 425 1.74 17.26 3.33
N LYS A 426 1.06 17.55 4.45
CA LYS A 426 1.70 17.84 5.75
C LYS A 426 1.81 16.62 6.66
N ILE A 427 1.58 15.40 6.13
CA ILE A 427 1.66 14.18 6.92
C ILE A 427 3.11 13.93 7.35
N SER A 428 3.28 13.44 8.57
CA SER A 428 4.59 13.10 9.14
C SER A 428 4.65 11.71 9.76
N SER A 429 3.57 10.93 9.65
CA SER A 429 3.47 9.59 10.21
C SER A 429 2.66 8.68 9.30
N LEU A 430 3.19 7.47 9.09
CA LEU A 430 2.52 6.39 8.36
C LEU A 430 1.95 5.31 9.30
N LYS A 431 2.08 5.48 10.62
CA LYS A 431 1.62 4.50 11.62
C LYS A 431 0.15 4.08 11.43
N PRO A 432 -0.81 4.97 11.13
CA PRO A 432 -2.21 4.56 10.91
C PRO A 432 -2.41 3.56 9.78
N LEU A 433 -1.48 3.47 8.83
CA LEU A 433 -1.56 2.58 7.68
C LEU A 433 -1.11 1.15 7.98
N THR A 434 -0.44 0.94 9.12
CA THR A 434 0.09 -0.38 9.51
C THR A 434 -1.02 -1.42 9.73
N SER A 435 -2.23 -1.02 10.15
CA SER A 435 -3.39 -1.90 10.36
C SER A 435 -4.15 -2.29 9.09
N ILE A 436 -3.95 -1.58 7.97
CA ILE A 436 -4.79 -1.71 6.76
C ILE A 436 -4.34 -2.90 5.90
N ALA A 437 -4.95 -4.07 6.07
CA ALA A 437 -4.47 -5.31 5.44
C ALA A 437 -4.37 -5.28 3.91
N ALA A 438 -5.31 -4.61 3.22
CA ALA A 438 -5.36 -4.56 1.75
C ALA A 438 -4.41 -3.52 1.11
N LEU A 439 -3.64 -2.76 1.91
CA LEU A 439 -2.85 -1.65 1.40
C LEU A 439 -1.68 -2.12 0.52
N GLU A 440 -1.71 -1.74 -0.76
CA GLU A 440 -0.73 -2.13 -1.76
C GLU A 440 0.30 -1.05 -2.03
N ARG A 441 -0.13 0.23 -2.12
CA ARG A 441 0.76 1.33 -2.51
C ARG A 441 0.44 2.61 -1.76
N VAL A 442 1.50 3.30 -1.34
CA VAL A 442 1.44 4.62 -0.72
C VAL A 442 2.43 5.53 -1.42
N TYR A 443 1.94 6.65 -1.94
CA TYR A 443 2.77 7.72 -2.49
C TYR A 443 2.80 8.89 -1.51
N CYS A 444 3.97 9.23 -0.99
CA CYS A 444 4.13 10.29 0.02
C CYS A 444 5.39 11.13 -0.22
N ASP A 445 5.69 11.44 -1.48
CA ASP A 445 6.76 12.37 -1.86
C ASP A 445 6.47 13.77 -1.31
N ASN A 446 7.53 14.49 -0.91
CA ASN A 446 7.45 15.85 -0.36
C ASN A 446 6.48 15.96 0.83
N THR A 447 6.67 15.09 1.82
CA THR A 447 5.93 15.08 3.09
C THR A 447 6.90 15.20 4.28
N GLY A 448 6.37 15.24 5.50
CA GLY A 448 7.17 15.17 6.73
C GLY A 448 7.54 13.74 7.16
N VAL A 449 7.21 12.72 6.36
CA VAL A 449 7.61 11.33 6.60
C VAL A 449 9.14 11.22 6.54
N LYS A 450 9.74 10.33 7.33
CA LYS A 450 11.17 10.02 7.32
C LYS A 450 11.44 8.60 6.80
N LEU A 451 12.65 8.34 6.32
CA LEU A 451 13.08 7.03 5.81
C LEU A 451 12.74 5.87 6.77
N GLY A 452 13.03 5.99 8.06
CA GLY A 452 12.74 4.94 9.04
C GLY A 452 11.24 4.59 9.14
N GLN A 453 10.34 5.56 8.98
CA GLN A 453 8.89 5.33 9.00
C GLN A 453 8.40 4.64 7.72
N ALA A 454 8.95 5.02 6.56
CA ALA A 454 8.66 4.37 5.28
C ALA A 454 9.14 2.91 5.29
N GLN A 455 10.33 2.66 5.84
CA GLN A 455 10.87 1.31 6.01
C GLN A 455 10.07 0.48 7.02
N GLU A 456 9.62 1.06 8.13
CA GLU A 456 8.80 0.35 9.12
C GLU A 456 7.48 -0.13 8.50
N LEU A 457 6.79 0.74 7.76
CA LEU A 457 5.58 0.36 7.04
C LEU A 457 5.88 -0.74 6.01
N THR A 458 6.97 -0.62 5.24
CA THR A 458 7.40 -1.63 4.26
C THR A 458 7.73 -2.98 4.91
N LYS A 459 8.32 -2.98 6.11
CA LYS A 459 8.63 -4.19 6.88
C LYS A 459 7.37 -4.82 7.50
N SER A 460 6.38 -4.02 7.85
CA SER A 460 5.13 -4.52 8.44
C SER A 460 4.34 -5.41 7.49
N LYS A 461 4.50 -5.24 6.16
CA LYS A 461 3.78 -6.00 5.13
C LYS A 461 4.65 -6.25 3.91
N SER A 462 4.86 -7.52 3.56
CA SER A 462 5.74 -7.89 2.44
C SER A 462 5.33 -7.33 1.07
N ASN A 463 4.06 -6.95 0.89
CA ASN A 463 3.50 -6.57 -0.41
C ASN A 463 3.28 -5.06 -0.58
N ILE A 464 3.51 -4.23 0.44
CA ILE A 464 3.25 -2.78 0.35
C ILE A 464 4.42 -2.02 -0.27
N LEU A 465 4.17 -1.26 -1.32
CA LEU A 465 5.15 -0.36 -1.92
C LEU A 465 4.95 1.06 -1.38
N VAL A 466 5.97 1.57 -0.68
CA VAL A 466 6.00 2.97 -0.23
C VAL A 466 6.91 3.75 -1.15
N VAL A 467 6.32 4.67 -1.92
CA VAL A 467 7.03 5.59 -2.81
C VAL A 467 7.21 6.91 -2.07
N TYR A 468 8.45 7.20 -1.70
CA TYR A 468 8.87 8.32 -0.88
C TYR A 468 10.23 8.83 -1.37
N GLU A 469 10.43 10.15 -1.31
CA GLU A 469 11.63 10.85 -1.81
C GLU A 469 12.07 10.35 -3.20
N SER A 470 11.09 10.08 -4.07
CA SER A 470 11.35 9.41 -5.34
C SER A 470 12.24 10.22 -6.28
N GLU A 471 12.17 11.54 -6.23
CA GLU A 471 13.05 12.43 -6.99
C GLU A 471 14.51 12.32 -6.53
N ALA A 472 14.75 12.29 -5.21
CA ALA A 472 16.09 12.12 -4.65
C ALA A 472 16.66 10.74 -5.05
N LEU A 473 15.84 9.70 -5.01
CA LEU A 473 16.22 8.35 -5.41
C LEU A 473 16.49 8.23 -6.92
N GLN A 474 15.72 8.91 -7.76
CA GLN A 474 15.98 9.01 -9.20
C GLN A 474 17.27 9.76 -9.50
N ASN A 475 17.55 10.85 -8.78
CA ASN A 475 18.80 11.60 -8.92
C ASN A 475 19.99 10.77 -8.44
N TRP A 476 19.87 10.07 -7.32
CA TRP A 476 20.85 9.09 -6.85
C TRP A 476 21.11 8.01 -7.91
N TRP A 477 20.06 7.44 -8.53
CA TRP A 477 20.24 6.42 -9.58
C TRP A 477 21.04 6.97 -10.78
N LYS A 478 20.79 8.23 -11.18
CA LYS A 478 21.50 8.86 -12.30
C LYS A 478 23.00 9.01 -12.02
N THR A 479 23.41 9.25 -10.78
CA THR A 479 24.83 9.42 -10.40
C THR A 479 25.61 8.11 -10.27
N LEU A 480 24.94 6.96 -10.23
CA LEU A 480 25.59 5.66 -10.11
C LEU A 480 26.44 5.30 -11.33
N SER A 481 27.58 4.65 -11.07
CA SER A 481 28.38 4.00 -12.11
C SER A 481 27.61 2.85 -12.76
N LEU A 482 28.03 2.45 -13.96
CA LEU A 482 27.45 1.29 -14.65
C LEU A 482 27.54 0.02 -13.79
N ASP A 483 28.67 -0.21 -13.12
CA ASP A 483 28.84 -1.37 -12.22
C ASP A 483 27.78 -1.38 -11.11
N TRP A 484 27.54 -0.24 -10.45
CA TRP A 484 26.54 -0.15 -9.39
C TRP A 484 25.11 -0.34 -9.91
N LYS A 485 24.79 0.21 -11.09
CA LYS A 485 23.49 -0.02 -11.73
C LYS A 485 23.24 -1.50 -12.00
N GLU A 486 24.24 -2.24 -12.47
CA GLU A 486 24.12 -3.70 -12.69
C GLU A 486 23.95 -4.49 -11.39
N VAL A 487 24.66 -4.10 -10.33
CA VAL A 487 24.48 -4.71 -9.00
C VAL A 487 23.06 -4.52 -8.48
N PHE A 488 22.53 -3.30 -8.52
CA PHE A 488 21.16 -3.04 -8.05
C PHE A 488 20.08 -3.64 -8.97
N LYS A 489 20.30 -3.65 -10.28
CA LYS A 489 19.41 -4.38 -11.22
C LYS A 489 19.31 -5.85 -10.84
N THR A 490 20.44 -6.48 -10.52
CA THR A 490 20.47 -7.89 -10.10
C THR A 490 19.79 -8.09 -8.74
N ALA A 491 20.09 -7.23 -7.77
CA ALA A 491 19.55 -7.34 -6.41
C ALA A 491 18.02 -7.14 -6.34
N SER A 492 17.46 -6.27 -7.19
CA SER A 492 16.02 -5.93 -7.17
C SER A 492 15.24 -6.29 -8.43
N LYS A 493 15.84 -7.04 -9.37
CA LYS A 493 15.21 -7.47 -10.63
C LYS A 493 14.63 -6.30 -11.45
N LEU A 494 15.37 -5.18 -11.51
CA LEU A 494 14.95 -4.02 -12.30
C LEU A 494 15.03 -4.35 -13.79
N SER A 495 13.97 -4.02 -14.54
CA SER A 495 13.84 -4.42 -15.95
C SER A 495 14.41 -3.38 -16.93
N SER A 496 14.57 -2.12 -16.50
CA SER A 496 14.93 -0.99 -17.35
C SER A 496 16.25 -0.33 -16.91
N PRO A 497 17.06 0.21 -17.84
CA PRO A 497 18.19 1.09 -17.50
C PRO A 497 17.74 2.42 -16.86
N ASN A 498 16.50 2.82 -17.13
CA ASN A 498 15.83 3.99 -16.56
C ASN A 498 14.62 3.50 -15.75
N PRO A 499 14.84 3.03 -14.51
CA PRO A 499 13.77 2.54 -13.67
C PRO A 499 12.81 3.65 -13.28
N THR A 500 11.54 3.30 -13.19
CA THR A 500 10.45 4.14 -12.66
C THR A 500 10.66 4.43 -11.18
N LYS A 501 9.94 5.42 -10.64
CA LYS A 501 9.99 5.72 -9.20
C LYS A 501 9.52 4.53 -8.35
N GLU A 502 8.53 3.78 -8.84
CA GLU A 502 8.03 2.57 -8.19
C GLU A 502 9.08 1.48 -8.15
N GLU A 503 9.74 1.23 -9.29
CA GLU A 503 10.85 0.28 -9.38
C GLU A 503 11.99 0.65 -8.43
N LEU A 504 12.39 1.92 -8.41
CA LEU A 504 13.42 2.39 -7.48
C LEU A 504 13.00 2.28 -6.02
N ALA A 505 11.74 2.57 -5.69
CA ALA A 505 11.24 2.43 -4.32
C ALA A 505 11.36 0.98 -3.80
N THR A 506 11.39 -0.03 -4.68
CA THR A 506 11.63 -1.42 -4.28
C THR A 506 13.03 -1.67 -3.72
N LEU A 507 14.02 -0.80 -4.04
CA LEU A 507 15.39 -0.93 -3.54
C LEU A 507 15.46 -0.82 -2.01
N SER A 508 14.51 -0.14 -1.38
CA SER A 508 14.37 -0.06 0.08
C SER A 508 14.21 -1.43 0.77
N ARG A 509 13.84 -2.48 0.01
CA ARG A 509 13.65 -3.85 0.49
C ARG A 509 14.93 -4.68 0.44
N ILE A 510 16.00 -4.18 -0.19
CA ILE A 510 17.24 -4.93 -0.31
C ILE A 510 17.85 -5.11 1.09
N THR A 511 18.15 -6.36 1.43
CA THR A 511 18.89 -6.73 2.64
C THR A 511 20.25 -7.34 2.33
N LYS A 512 20.49 -7.71 1.06
CA LYS A 512 21.72 -8.36 0.60
C LYS A 512 22.20 -7.72 -0.69
N ILE A 513 23.47 -7.37 -0.76
CA ILE A 513 24.12 -6.86 -1.97
C ILE A 513 25.31 -7.76 -2.31
N ASP A 514 25.34 -8.23 -3.55
CA ASP A 514 26.50 -8.92 -4.13
C ASP A 514 27.06 -8.10 -5.29
N ALA A 515 28.25 -7.53 -5.04
CA ALA A 515 29.05 -6.71 -5.93
C ALA A 515 30.37 -7.43 -6.30
N LYS A 516 30.47 -8.74 -6.07
CA LYS A 516 31.70 -9.51 -6.25
C LYS A 516 32.26 -9.41 -7.67
N GLY A 517 33.56 -9.10 -7.77
CA GLY A 517 34.30 -9.07 -9.03
C GLY A 517 33.98 -7.89 -9.94
N GLN A 518 33.09 -6.97 -9.52
CA GLN A 518 32.75 -5.77 -10.28
C GLN A 518 33.87 -4.72 -10.17
N SER A 519 33.94 -3.79 -11.12
CA SER A 519 34.98 -2.73 -11.13
C SER A 519 34.70 -1.56 -10.17
N ILE A 520 34.00 -1.84 -9.06
CA ILE A 520 33.58 -0.87 -8.05
C ILE A 520 34.78 -0.32 -7.29
N LYS A 521 34.83 1.01 -7.13
CA LYS A 521 35.90 1.75 -6.42
C LYS A 521 35.46 2.33 -5.07
N THR A 522 34.17 2.53 -4.87
CA THR A 522 33.59 3.12 -3.65
C THR A 522 32.28 2.44 -3.30
N VAL A 523 32.01 2.35 -1.99
CA VAL A 523 30.75 1.85 -1.41
C VAL A 523 29.77 2.95 -1.01
N GLU A 524 30.04 4.21 -1.36
CA GLU A 524 29.16 5.36 -1.05
C GLU A 524 27.68 5.11 -1.44
N PRO A 525 27.35 4.48 -2.59
CA PRO A 525 25.96 4.20 -2.94
C PRO A 525 25.19 3.33 -1.93
N LEU A 526 25.87 2.56 -1.07
CA LEU A 526 25.24 1.70 -0.09
C LEU A 526 24.67 2.45 1.12
N ARG A 527 25.08 3.71 1.33
CA ARG A 527 24.76 4.49 2.52
C ARG A 527 23.25 4.68 2.76
N ILE A 528 22.45 4.71 1.71
CA ILE A 528 20.99 4.95 1.79
C ILE A 528 20.20 3.69 2.24
N PHE A 529 20.84 2.54 2.35
CA PHE A 529 20.19 1.26 2.66
C PHE A 529 20.45 0.80 4.10
N GLU A 530 19.91 1.53 5.07
CA GLU A 530 20.03 1.22 6.52
C GLU A 530 19.59 -0.22 6.89
N GLY A 531 18.78 -0.87 6.04
CA GLY A 531 18.32 -2.24 6.20
C GLY A 531 19.27 -3.34 5.69
N LEU A 532 20.44 -3.00 5.14
CA LEU A 532 21.41 -3.99 4.65
C LEU A 532 21.97 -4.85 5.77
N LYS A 533 21.98 -6.16 5.53
CA LYS A 533 22.48 -7.19 6.44
C LYS A 533 23.71 -7.91 5.89
N GLU A 534 23.81 -8.07 4.58
CA GLU A 534 24.91 -8.79 3.94
C GLU A 534 25.44 -7.99 2.76
N ILE A 535 26.75 -7.75 2.75
CA ILE A 535 27.44 -7.03 1.68
C ILE A 535 28.62 -7.89 1.22
N ASN A 536 28.63 -8.25 -0.06
CA ASN A 536 29.80 -8.82 -0.72
C ASN A 536 30.37 -7.79 -1.72
N ILE A 537 31.58 -7.30 -1.43
CA ILE A 537 32.39 -6.43 -2.29
C ILE A 537 33.73 -7.10 -2.63
N SER A 538 33.80 -8.42 -2.55
CA SER A 538 34.99 -9.22 -2.81
C SER A 538 35.52 -9.01 -4.22
N ARG A 539 36.85 -9.00 -4.39
CA ARG A 539 37.50 -8.84 -5.72
C ARG A 539 37.11 -7.54 -6.44
N THR A 540 36.80 -6.47 -5.69
CA THR A 540 36.56 -5.13 -6.23
C THR A 540 37.80 -4.24 -6.07
N LYS A 541 37.71 -2.97 -6.50
CA LYS A 541 38.77 -1.96 -6.36
C LYS A 541 38.55 -1.03 -5.16
N VAL A 542 37.68 -1.42 -4.21
CA VAL A 542 37.37 -0.65 -3.01
C VAL A 542 38.59 -0.56 -2.10
N THR A 543 38.85 0.64 -1.61
CA THR A 543 39.90 0.96 -0.61
C THR A 543 39.33 1.55 0.67
N ASP A 544 38.19 2.25 0.57
CA ASP A 544 37.56 2.97 1.67
C ASP A 544 36.13 2.44 1.88
N ILE A 545 35.85 2.06 3.12
CA ILE A 545 34.56 1.55 3.60
C ILE A 545 33.91 2.45 4.66
N THR A 546 34.29 3.73 4.70
CA THR A 546 33.75 4.71 5.65
C THR A 546 32.24 4.86 5.52
N ALA A 547 31.69 4.74 4.30
CA ALA A 547 30.25 4.84 4.04
C ALA A 547 29.40 3.73 4.71
N LEU A 548 30.03 2.65 5.20
CA LEU A 548 29.33 1.55 5.87
C LEU A 548 29.04 1.82 7.36
N ARG A 549 29.58 2.92 7.93
CA ARG A 549 29.52 3.22 9.37
C ARG A 549 28.11 3.24 9.96
N ASP A 550 27.13 3.69 9.19
CA ASP A 550 25.75 3.86 9.65
C ASP A 550 24.85 2.64 9.34
N LEU A 551 25.40 1.58 8.73
CA LEU A 551 24.67 0.36 8.39
C LEU A 551 24.53 -0.56 9.61
N ILE A 552 23.88 -0.08 10.66
CA ILE A 552 23.74 -0.76 11.96
C ILE A 552 23.04 -2.13 11.91
N ALA A 553 22.40 -2.45 10.78
CA ALA A 553 21.78 -3.75 10.53
C ALA A 553 22.75 -4.80 9.95
N LEU A 554 23.99 -4.41 9.61
CA LEU A 554 24.96 -5.26 8.92
C LEU A 554 25.39 -6.44 9.81
N GLU A 555 25.24 -7.64 9.28
CA GLU A 555 25.60 -8.92 9.92
C GLU A 555 26.83 -9.57 9.26
N ILE A 556 26.98 -9.40 7.94
CA ILE A 556 28.06 -10.02 7.16
C ILE A 556 28.68 -8.99 6.20
N LEU A 557 30.00 -8.86 6.26
CA LEU A 557 30.79 -8.11 5.28
C LEU A 557 31.86 -9.01 4.65
N GLU A 558 31.73 -9.27 3.35
CA GLU A 558 32.73 -9.97 2.56
C GLU A 558 33.48 -8.98 1.66
N ALA A 559 34.75 -8.76 1.95
CA ALA A 559 35.59 -7.77 1.29
C ALA A 559 36.98 -8.29 0.93
N ASN A 560 37.11 -9.61 0.75
CA ASN A 560 38.38 -10.22 0.40
C ASN A 560 38.87 -9.86 -1.02
N ASN A 561 40.18 -9.85 -1.20
CA ASN A 561 40.86 -9.45 -2.43
C ASN A 561 40.50 -7.99 -2.83
N THR A 562 40.46 -7.10 -1.85
CA THR A 562 40.31 -5.65 -2.03
C THR A 562 41.56 -4.93 -1.51
N LYS A 563 41.56 -3.60 -1.54
CA LYS A 563 42.70 -2.80 -1.05
C LYS A 563 42.35 -2.03 0.24
N ILE A 564 41.38 -2.53 1.00
CA ILE A 564 41.00 -1.95 2.29
C ILE A 564 42.17 -2.10 3.26
N SER A 565 42.48 -1.04 4.01
CA SER A 565 43.51 -1.02 5.05
C SER A 565 42.99 -0.61 6.42
N ASP A 566 41.84 0.04 6.48
CA ASP A 566 41.22 0.54 7.71
C ASP A 566 39.81 -0.05 7.88
N VAL A 567 39.54 -0.55 9.09
CA VAL A 567 38.25 -1.14 9.50
C VAL A 567 37.58 -0.33 10.62
N SER A 568 38.11 0.85 10.96
CA SER A 568 37.58 1.72 12.02
C SER A 568 36.11 2.13 11.81
N SER A 569 35.65 2.20 10.56
CA SER A 569 34.24 2.49 10.27
C SER A 569 33.27 1.42 10.76
N LEU A 570 33.74 0.20 11.04
CA LEU A 570 32.90 -0.92 11.48
C LEU A 570 32.71 -0.97 13.01
N GLN A 571 33.41 -0.13 13.78
CA GLN A 571 33.49 -0.22 15.25
C GLN A 571 32.16 -0.13 16.00
N SER A 572 31.10 0.39 15.38
CA SER A 572 29.76 0.56 15.95
C SER A 572 28.71 -0.39 15.36
N LEU A 573 29.13 -1.33 14.51
CA LEU A 573 28.23 -2.27 13.85
C LEU A 573 28.02 -3.50 14.74
N ASP A 574 27.35 -3.32 15.88
CA ASP A 574 27.21 -4.33 16.93
C ASP A 574 26.54 -5.63 16.48
N LYS A 575 25.85 -5.63 15.32
CA LYS A 575 25.23 -6.83 14.72
C LYS A 575 26.16 -7.63 13.82
N LEU A 576 27.38 -7.13 13.55
CA LEU A 576 28.33 -7.78 12.65
C LEU A 576 28.81 -9.10 13.26
N LYS A 577 28.57 -10.20 12.56
CA LYS A 577 28.94 -11.57 12.95
C LYS A 577 30.14 -12.10 12.15
N LYS A 578 30.24 -11.71 10.89
CA LYS A 578 31.29 -12.19 9.98
C LYS A 578 31.93 -11.03 9.22
N LEU A 579 33.26 -10.98 9.27
CA LEU A 579 34.08 -10.07 8.49
C LEU A 579 35.11 -10.89 7.68
N ASP A 580 35.08 -10.80 6.36
CA ASP A 580 36.09 -11.39 5.48
C ASP A 580 36.92 -10.28 4.82
N ILE A 581 38.18 -10.19 5.23
CA ILE A 581 39.21 -9.26 4.79
C ILE A 581 40.46 -10.02 4.30
N GLU A 582 40.30 -11.24 3.80
CA GLU A 582 41.41 -12.00 3.19
C GLU A 582 42.04 -11.22 2.02
N ASN A 583 43.36 -11.29 1.86
CA ASN A 583 44.12 -10.61 0.80
C ASN A 583 43.81 -9.10 0.73
N THR A 584 43.80 -8.43 1.89
CA THR A 584 43.66 -6.97 2.02
C THR A 584 44.92 -6.35 2.64
N ALA A 585 44.94 -5.02 2.81
CA ALA A 585 46.05 -4.30 3.45
C ALA A 585 45.78 -4.01 4.94
N VAL A 586 44.76 -4.61 5.54
CA VAL A 586 44.41 -4.40 6.96
C VAL A 586 45.54 -4.95 7.83
N SER A 587 46.01 -4.11 8.76
CA SER A 587 47.09 -4.46 9.69
C SER A 587 46.71 -4.33 11.17
N ASP A 588 45.56 -3.72 11.45
CA ASP A 588 45.06 -3.48 12.80
C ASP A 588 43.54 -3.74 12.86
N ILE A 589 43.12 -4.59 13.80
CA ILE A 589 41.72 -4.92 14.10
C ILE A 589 41.28 -4.44 15.49
N SER A 590 42.13 -3.68 16.20
CA SER A 590 41.78 -3.09 17.49
C SER A 590 40.51 -2.23 17.48
N PRO A 591 40.11 -1.54 16.38
CA PRO A 591 38.83 -0.84 16.36
C PRO A 591 37.60 -1.75 16.53
N LEU A 592 37.73 -3.04 16.22
CA LEU A 592 36.64 -4.01 16.30
C LEU A 592 36.46 -4.59 17.71
N GLN A 593 37.29 -4.19 18.68
CA GLN A 593 37.37 -4.84 20.00
C GLN A 593 36.10 -4.78 20.85
N ASN A 594 35.11 -3.96 20.49
CA ASN A 594 33.84 -3.85 21.20
C ASN A 594 32.70 -4.65 20.53
N LEU A 595 32.95 -5.26 19.37
CA LEU A 595 31.95 -6.01 18.60
C LEU A 595 31.74 -7.42 19.19
N THR A 596 30.98 -7.48 20.27
CA THR A 596 30.76 -8.73 21.04
C THR A 596 30.03 -9.85 20.29
N ASN A 597 29.30 -9.52 19.21
CA ASN A 597 28.63 -10.51 18.35
C ASN A 597 29.50 -11.01 17.20
N LEU A 598 30.75 -10.53 17.07
CA LEU A 598 31.64 -10.93 15.99
C LEU A 598 32.13 -12.35 16.22
N GLU A 599 31.72 -13.27 15.36
CA GLU A 599 32.03 -14.69 15.45
C GLU A 599 33.31 -15.01 14.67
N PHE A 600 33.45 -14.47 13.46
CA PHE A 600 34.55 -14.80 12.55
C PHE A 600 35.18 -13.57 11.88
N ILE A 601 36.52 -13.53 11.88
CA ILE A 601 37.32 -12.61 11.07
C ILE A 601 38.23 -13.44 10.17
N TYR A 602 37.99 -13.45 8.85
CA TYR A 602 38.90 -14.07 7.89
C TYR A 602 39.90 -13.05 7.39
N ALA A 603 41.20 -13.31 7.57
CA ALA A 603 42.27 -12.34 7.36
C ALA A 603 43.56 -12.98 6.80
N ASP A 604 43.48 -14.15 6.18
CA ASP A 604 44.61 -14.72 5.45
C ASP A 604 45.09 -13.78 4.33
N GLY A 605 46.42 -13.60 4.21
CA GLY A 605 46.99 -12.66 3.23
C GLY A 605 46.83 -11.19 3.58
N SER A 606 46.36 -10.86 4.80
CA SER A 606 46.40 -9.51 5.36
C SER A 606 47.76 -9.18 6.01
N ALA A 607 47.91 -7.95 6.50
CA ALA A 607 49.12 -7.47 7.17
C ALA A 607 48.98 -7.47 8.72
N LEU A 608 48.12 -8.34 9.28
CA LEU A 608 47.90 -8.40 10.72
C LEU A 608 49.14 -8.80 11.51
N LYS A 609 49.35 -8.10 12.63
CA LYS A 609 50.43 -8.38 13.60
C LYS A 609 49.91 -9.28 14.72
N ASP A 610 50.69 -10.30 15.09
CA ASP A 610 50.31 -11.28 16.13
C ASP A 610 49.96 -10.62 17.47
N GLU A 611 50.71 -9.59 17.85
CA GLU A 611 50.49 -8.83 19.10
C GLU A 611 49.11 -8.17 19.13
N LEU A 612 48.62 -7.65 18.00
CA LEU A 612 47.32 -7.00 17.90
C LEU A 612 46.18 -8.03 17.88
N VAL A 613 46.39 -9.19 17.24
CA VAL A 613 45.42 -10.30 17.29
C VAL A 613 45.29 -10.84 18.72
N ALA A 614 46.41 -11.04 19.42
CA ALA A 614 46.39 -11.48 20.82
C ALA A 614 45.70 -10.45 21.74
N ALA A 615 45.98 -9.16 21.56
CA ALA A 615 45.32 -8.09 22.30
C ALA A 615 43.81 -8.04 22.04
N PHE A 616 43.38 -8.20 20.78
CA PHE A 616 41.99 -8.25 20.39
C PHE A 616 41.25 -9.44 21.02
N LEU A 617 41.82 -10.65 20.96
CA LEU A 617 41.19 -11.85 21.50
C LEU A 617 41.10 -11.85 23.03
N ASN A 618 41.94 -11.07 23.73
CA ASN A 618 41.78 -10.85 25.17
C ASN A 618 40.50 -10.07 25.52
N LYS A 619 39.98 -9.27 24.58
CA LYS A 619 38.71 -8.55 24.73
C LYS A 619 37.53 -9.33 24.13
N ASN A 620 37.75 -10.06 23.03
CA ASN A 620 36.74 -10.87 22.35
C ASN A 620 37.16 -12.34 22.29
N PRO A 621 37.00 -13.10 23.40
CA PRO A 621 37.45 -14.47 23.50
C PRO A 621 36.68 -15.46 22.63
N SER A 622 35.45 -15.11 22.23
CA SER A 622 34.56 -15.93 21.40
C SER A 622 34.80 -15.79 19.90
N THR A 623 35.47 -14.72 19.47
CA THR A 623 35.77 -14.48 18.05
C THR A 623 36.91 -15.38 17.59
N VAL A 624 36.75 -16.02 16.44
CA VAL A 624 37.82 -16.75 15.77
C VAL A 624 38.41 -15.85 14.69
N VAL A 625 39.69 -15.47 14.85
CA VAL A 625 40.46 -14.76 13.83
C VAL A 625 41.25 -15.77 12.99
N ILE A 626 40.95 -15.88 11.70
CA ILE A 626 41.57 -16.83 10.78
C ILE A 626 42.66 -16.11 9.99
N TYR A 627 43.94 -16.39 10.29
CA TYR A 627 45.09 -15.79 9.62
C TYR A 627 46.33 -16.68 9.72
N LYS A 628 47.16 -16.73 8.67
CA LYS A 628 48.31 -17.65 8.56
C LYS A 628 47.90 -19.13 8.51
N THR A 629 46.77 -19.41 7.85
CA THR A 629 46.21 -20.76 7.70
C THR A 629 47.20 -21.76 7.10
N VAL A 630 48.08 -21.35 6.17
CA VAL A 630 49.11 -22.24 5.60
C VAL A 630 50.08 -22.74 6.68
N THR A 631 50.55 -21.85 7.56
CA THR A 631 51.43 -22.21 8.68
C THR A 631 50.72 -23.17 9.62
N LEU A 632 49.44 -22.91 9.90
CA LEU A 632 48.66 -23.71 10.84
C LEU A 632 48.30 -25.09 10.28
N ASN A 633 48.05 -25.19 8.96
CA ASN A 633 47.90 -26.48 8.28
C ASN A 633 49.17 -27.31 8.37
N ASN A 634 50.34 -26.71 8.13
CA ASN A 634 51.63 -27.41 8.27
C ASN A 634 51.90 -27.85 9.71
N TRP A 635 51.53 -27.01 10.68
CA TRP A 635 51.57 -27.39 12.10
C TRP A 635 50.69 -28.62 12.36
N TRP A 636 49.43 -28.58 11.91
CA TRP A 636 48.47 -29.68 12.12
C TRP A 636 48.92 -31.00 11.48
N THR A 637 49.41 -30.96 10.24
CA THR A 637 49.88 -32.16 9.54
C THR A 637 51.10 -32.77 10.21
N GLY A 638 51.95 -31.96 10.83
CA GLY A 638 53.12 -32.38 11.60
C GLY A 638 52.80 -32.95 12.99
N LEU A 639 51.58 -32.82 13.50
CA LEU A 639 51.21 -33.33 14.82
C LEU A 639 51.11 -34.86 14.84
N SER A 640 51.49 -35.46 15.97
CA SER A 640 51.20 -36.87 16.24
C SER A 640 49.70 -37.11 16.41
N GLU A 641 49.23 -38.34 16.18
CA GLU A 641 47.82 -38.69 16.36
C GLU A 641 47.33 -38.47 17.80
N SER A 642 48.19 -38.65 18.79
CA SER A 642 47.89 -38.35 20.21
C SER A 642 47.60 -36.86 20.41
N TRP A 643 48.39 -35.97 19.78
CA TRP A 643 48.17 -34.52 19.81
C TRP A 643 46.89 -34.12 19.07
N LYS A 644 46.66 -34.67 17.87
CA LYS A 644 45.43 -34.42 17.10
C LYS A 644 44.19 -34.84 17.89
N THR A 645 44.23 -36.01 18.52
CA THR A 645 43.14 -36.52 19.36
C THR A 645 42.91 -35.62 20.58
N ALA A 646 43.99 -35.20 21.26
CA ALA A 646 43.90 -34.32 22.42
C ALA A 646 43.25 -32.97 22.06
N LEU A 647 43.70 -32.32 20.98
CA LEU A 647 43.17 -31.02 20.57
C LEU A 647 41.73 -31.12 20.07
N LYS A 648 41.40 -32.13 19.25
CA LYS A 648 40.03 -32.39 18.78
C LYS A 648 39.02 -32.53 19.92
N LYS A 649 39.42 -33.17 21.02
CA LYS A 649 38.58 -33.33 22.21
C LYS A 649 38.21 -31.98 22.84
N HIS A 650 39.13 -31.01 22.86
CA HIS A 650 38.90 -29.68 23.45
C HIS A 650 37.98 -28.82 22.59
N VAL A 651 38.08 -28.90 21.26
CA VAL A 651 37.21 -28.16 20.33
C VAL A 651 35.95 -28.94 19.91
N LYS A 652 35.78 -30.18 20.36
CA LYS A 652 34.63 -31.07 20.10
C LYS A 652 34.42 -31.40 18.61
N ILE A 653 35.48 -31.80 17.93
CA ILE A 653 35.46 -32.10 16.49
C ILE A 653 35.85 -33.55 16.24
N GLU A 654 35.02 -34.28 15.49
CA GLU A 654 35.29 -35.67 15.09
C GLU A 654 35.91 -35.75 13.69
N ALA A 655 35.55 -34.84 12.78
CA ALA A 655 36.02 -34.78 11.40
C ALA A 655 37.46 -34.22 11.27
N GLN A 656 37.95 -34.09 10.04
CA GLN A 656 39.17 -33.33 9.76
C GLN A 656 38.89 -31.84 10.01
N PRO A 657 39.73 -31.13 10.80
CA PRO A 657 39.47 -29.74 11.14
C PRO A 657 39.61 -28.85 9.91
N ASN A 658 38.68 -27.91 9.77
CA ASN A 658 38.77 -26.83 8.81
C ASN A 658 39.65 -25.68 9.35
N LYS A 659 39.79 -24.58 8.59
CA LYS A 659 40.62 -23.45 9.01
C LYS A 659 40.11 -22.75 10.29
N GLU A 660 38.80 -22.66 10.50
CA GLU A 660 38.20 -22.07 11.71
C GLU A 660 38.53 -22.94 12.92
N ASP A 661 38.37 -24.26 12.78
CA ASP A 661 38.65 -25.25 13.81
C ASP A 661 40.12 -25.18 14.27
N LEU A 662 41.05 -25.10 13.33
CA LEU A 662 42.47 -25.00 13.64
C LEU A 662 42.80 -23.74 14.44
N HIS A 663 42.21 -22.58 14.07
CA HIS A 663 42.42 -21.34 14.80
C HIS A 663 41.79 -21.38 16.19
N ALA A 664 40.59 -21.95 16.30
CA ALA A 664 39.94 -22.16 17.59
C ALA A 664 40.82 -23.02 18.54
N MET A 665 41.54 -24.03 18.03
CA MET A 665 42.45 -24.86 18.82
C MET A 665 43.62 -24.05 19.43
N ILE A 666 44.21 -23.12 18.69
CA ILE A 666 45.34 -22.31 19.20
C ILE A 666 44.89 -21.14 20.09
N TYR A 667 43.58 -20.87 20.15
CA TYR A 667 42.97 -19.84 21.01
C TYR A 667 42.39 -20.39 22.31
N LEU A 668 42.53 -21.69 22.56
CA LEU A 668 42.12 -22.30 23.82
C LEU A 668 42.85 -21.67 25.01
N GLU A 669 42.09 -21.33 26.06
CA GLU A 669 42.65 -20.85 27.33
C GLU A 669 43.13 -21.99 28.22
N SER A 670 42.60 -23.21 28.05
CA SER A 670 42.95 -24.37 28.85
C SER A 670 43.16 -25.59 27.96
N ILE A 671 44.29 -26.27 28.14
CA ILE A 671 44.61 -27.53 27.46
C ILE A 671 44.93 -28.57 28.53
N ASN A 672 44.13 -29.65 28.54
CA ASN A 672 44.34 -30.83 29.38
C ASN A 672 44.79 -32.02 28.51
N LEU A 673 45.96 -32.56 28.84
CA LEU A 673 46.63 -33.70 28.19
C LEU A 673 46.78 -34.89 29.16
N ASP A 674 46.06 -34.88 30.28
CA ASP A 674 46.20 -35.85 31.36
C ASP A 674 45.92 -37.27 30.87
N GLY A 675 46.79 -38.21 31.24
CA GLY A 675 46.68 -39.63 30.91
C GLY A 675 47.05 -40.00 29.47
N ILE A 676 47.48 -39.03 28.65
CA ILE A 676 47.90 -39.29 27.25
C ILE A 676 49.40 -39.63 27.24
N SER A 677 49.74 -40.88 27.56
CA SER A 677 51.12 -41.35 27.76
C SER A 677 52.05 -41.14 26.56
N ASP A 678 51.49 -41.11 25.35
CA ASP A 678 52.26 -40.97 24.11
C ASP A 678 52.74 -39.55 23.83
N ILE A 679 52.22 -38.54 24.55
CA ILE A 679 52.72 -37.17 24.46
C ILE A 679 54.05 -37.06 25.21
N ARG A 680 55.12 -36.76 24.46
CA ARG A 680 56.51 -36.66 24.94
C ARG A 680 57.11 -35.26 24.83
N ASP A 681 56.59 -34.45 23.91
CA ASP A 681 57.06 -33.09 23.66
C ASP A 681 55.90 -32.10 23.65
N LEU A 682 56.20 -30.85 24.04
CA LEU A 682 55.25 -29.75 24.12
C LEU A 682 55.42 -28.75 22.96
N GLN A 683 56.16 -29.08 21.90
CA GLN A 683 56.39 -28.18 20.76
C GLN A 683 55.08 -27.66 20.13
N PRO A 684 54.02 -28.47 20.00
CA PRO A 684 52.75 -28.00 19.44
C PRO A 684 52.13 -26.80 20.17
N LEU A 685 52.40 -26.63 21.46
CA LEU A 685 51.84 -25.55 22.26
C LEU A 685 52.44 -24.18 21.96
N GLN A 686 53.54 -24.10 21.21
CA GLN A 686 54.15 -22.82 20.81
C GLN A 686 53.23 -21.95 19.94
N MET A 687 52.26 -22.58 19.26
CA MET A 687 51.26 -21.87 18.48
C MET A 687 50.15 -21.24 19.33
N SER A 688 50.05 -21.60 20.62
CA SER A 688 48.95 -21.13 21.47
C SER A 688 49.06 -19.64 21.75
N VAL A 689 48.00 -18.90 21.48
CA VAL A 689 47.97 -17.44 21.64
C VAL A 689 47.42 -17.02 23.00
N ARG A 690 46.53 -17.82 23.59
CA ARG A 690 45.75 -17.45 24.78
C ARG A 690 45.88 -18.43 25.96
N LEU A 691 46.78 -19.40 25.87
CA LEU A 691 46.86 -20.49 26.85
C LEU A 691 47.19 -19.97 28.26
N ARG A 692 46.27 -20.19 29.20
CA ARG A 692 46.36 -19.81 30.63
C ARG A 692 46.51 -21.03 31.53
N GLU A 693 45.93 -22.17 31.17
CA GLU A 693 46.04 -23.40 31.92
C GLU A 693 46.57 -24.55 31.06
N LEU A 694 47.58 -25.24 31.58
CA LEU A 694 48.14 -26.42 30.96
C LEU A 694 48.25 -27.55 31.99
N SER A 695 47.65 -28.69 31.69
CA SER A 695 47.76 -29.92 32.48
C SER A 695 48.24 -31.08 31.62
N PHE A 696 49.25 -31.83 32.07
CA PHE A 696 49.75 -33.04 31.41
C PHE A 696 50.20 -34.10 32.42
N VAL A 697 49.31 -34.43 33.35
CA VAL A 697 49.51 -35.45 34.39
C VAL A 697 49.60 -36.85 33.77
N ARG A 698 50.51 -37.71 34.26
CA ARG A 698 50.71 -39.08 33.75
C ARG A 698 51.02 -39.13 32.24
N THR A 699 51.87 -38.21 31.78
CA THR A 699 52.42 -38.18 30.41
C THR A 699 53.93 -38.46 30.39
N SER A 700 54.50 -38.66 29.21
CA SER A 700 55.94 -38.95 29.04
C SER A 700 56.78 -37.68 28.80
N VAL A 701 56.25 -36.50 29.08
CA VAL A 701 56.94 -35.21 28.89
C VAL A 701 58.08 -35.06 29.89
N SER A 702 59.30 -34.81 29.42
CA SER A 702 60.47 -34.54 30.27
C SER A 702 61.05 -33.13 30.11
N ASN A 703 60.71 -32.44 29.01
CA ASN A 703 61.31 -31.16 28.64
C ASN A 703 60.26 -30.03 28.60
N LEU A 704 60.41 -29.04 29.48
CA LEU A 704 59.54 -27.86 29.55
C LEU A 704 59.97 -26.71 28.63
N SER A 705 61.12 -26.81 27.95
CA SER A 705 61.62 -25.75 27.06
C SER A 705 60.64 -25.23 26.02
N PRO A 706 59.76 -26.06 25.41
CA PRO A 706 58.82 -25.57 24.42
C PRO A 706 57.82 -24.53 24.95
N ILE A 707 57.47 -24.57 26.23
CA ILE A 707 56.46 -23.66 26.82
C ILE A 707 57.05 -22.41 27.46
N LYS A 708 58.38 -22.20 27.38
CA LYS A 708 59.07 -21.07 28.05
C LYS A 708 58.55 -19.68 27.63
N ASN A 709 58.03 -19.54 26.40
CA ASN A 709 57.58 -18.26 25.87
C ASN A 709 56.06 -18.02 26.02
N ILE A 710 55.32 -18.96 26.63
CA ILE A 710 53.86 -18.84 26.83
C ILE A 710 53.59 -17.99 28.09
N SER A 711 53.94 -16.71 28.04
CA SER A 711 53.86 -15.78 29.19
C SER A 711 52.42 -15.56 29.72
N THR A 712 51.41 -15.94 28.94
CA THR A 712 49.99 -15.95 29.33
C THR A 712 49.64 -17.03 30.35
N LEU A 713 50.51 -18.03 30.54
CA LEU A 713 50.24 -19.15 31.44
C LEU A 713 50.09 -18.68 32.90
N ARG A 714 49.07 -19.21 33.58
CA ARG A 714 48.72 -18.94 34.97
C ARG A 714 48.70 -20.22 35.80
N ILE A 715 48.33 -21.35 35.20
CA ILE A 715 48.22 -22.64 35.86
C ILE A 715 49.02 -23.67 35.07
N LEU A 716 49.95 -24.35 35.74
CA LEU A 716 50.76 -25.41 35.15
C LEU A 716 50.73 -26.65 36.04
N ARG A 717 50.29 -27.79 35.50
CA ARG A 717 50.16 -29.07 36.20
C ARG A 717 50.83 -30.20 35.42
N PHE A 718 51.76 -30.91 36.05
CA PHE A 718 52.50 -32.01 35.42
C PHE A 718 52.93 -33.11 36.40
N SER A 719 51.96 -33.59 37.19
CA SER A 719 52.21 -34.67 38.14
C SER A 719 52.47 -36.02 37.45
N GLU A 720 53.26 -36.88 38.09
CA GLU A 720 53.60 -38.23 37.58
C GLU A 720 54.23 -38.18 36.17
N THR A 721 55.19 -37.28 35.96
CA THR A 721 55.93 -37.11 34.71
C THR A 721 57.45 -37.22 34.94
N PRO A 722 58.26 -37.52 33.91
CA PRO A 722 59.72 -37.57 34.02
C PRO A 722 60.40 -36.18 34.07
N VAL A 723 59.66 -35.09 34.26
CA VAL A 723 60.23 -33.74 34.36
C VAL A 723 61.10 -33.61 35.61
N SER A 724 62.38 -33.33 35.43
CA SER A 724 63.33 -33.08 36.53
C SER A 724 63.85 -31.64 36.59
N ASN A 725 63.79 -30.90 35.47
CA ASN A 725 64.34 -29.56 35.35
C ASN A 725 63.23 -28.49 35.20
N LEU A 726 63.21 -27.53 36.13
CA LEU A 726 62.27 -26.41 36.17
C LEU A 726 62.85 -25.09 35.63
N GLU A 727 64.13 -25.04 35.28
CA GLU A 727 64.76 -23.84 34.70
C GLU A 727 64.01 -23.28 33.47
N PRO A 728 63.52 -24.10 32.52
CA PRO A 728 62.92 -23.55 31.31
C PRO A 728 61.63 -22.74 31.53
N ILE A 729 60.94 -22.92 32.66
CA ILE A 729 59.70 -22.20 32.97
C ILE A 729 59.91 -20.94 33.80
N THR A 730 61.15 -20.57 34.16
CA THR A 730 61.45 -19.36 34.96
C THR A 730 61.03 -18.03 34.29
N THR A 731 60.80 -18.05 32.99
CA THR A 731 60.25 -16.94 32.21
C THR A 731 58.76 -16.71 32.44
N LEU A 732 58.02 -17.69 32.97
CA LEU A 732 56.57 -17.65 33.21
C LEU A 732 56.23 -16.92 34.51
N ARG A 733 56.61 -15.65 34.61
CA ARG A 733 56.57 -14.85 35.86
C ARG A 733 55.17 -14.63 36.44
N ASP A 734 54.14 -14.78 35.62
CA ASP A 734 52.75 -14.59 36.01
C ASP A 734 52.06 -15.87 36.49
N LEU A 735 52.80 -16.97 36.65
CA LEU A 735 52.24 -18.23 37.11
C LEU A 735 51.65 -18.07 38.53
N GLU A 736 50.39 -18.47 38.69
CA GLU A 736 49.62 -18.41 39.94
C GLU A 736 49.54 -19.78 40.62
N GLN A 737 49.58 -20.86 39.82
CA GLN A 737 49.54 -22.22 40.33
C GLN A 737 50.54 -23.13 39.60
N LEU A 738 51.33 -23.86 40.38
CA LEU A 738 52.31 -24.81 39.91
C LEU A 738 52.18 -26.14 40.66
N VAL A 739 51.90 -27.22 39.93
CA VAL A 739 51.71 -28.57 40.48
C VAL A 739 52.60 -29.55 39.72
N PHE A 740 53.50 -30.23 40.42
CA PHE A 740 54.42 -31.22 39.85
C PHE A 740 54.67 -32.38 40.81
N GLU A 741 53.57 -32.91 41.35
CA GLU A 741 53.61 -33.99 42.32
C GLU A 741 54.17 -35.29 41.71
N ASN A 742 54.88 -36.08 42.52
CA ASN A 742 55.45 -37.37 42.10
C ASN A 742 56.35 -37.25 40.85
N THR A 743 57.22 -36.23 40.82
CA THR A 743 58.22 -36.01 39.75
C THR A 743 59.64 -36.14 40.29
N PRO A 744 60.66 -36.41 39.44
CA PRO A 744 62.06 -36.51 39.86
C PRO A 744 62.74 -35.16 40.17
N VAL A 745 61.98 -34.07 40.37
CA VAL A 745 62.53 -32.76 40.75
C VAL A 745 63.22 -32.86 42.12
N GLU A 746 64.49 -32.47 42.18
CA GLU A 746 65.29 -32.50 43.42
C GLU A 746 65.53 -31.12 44.03
N SER A 747 65.38 -30.04 43.25
CA SER A 747 65.72 -28.66 43.64
C SER A 747 64.63 -27.66 43.26
N LEU A 748 64.44 -26.66 44.13
CA LEU A 748 63.49 -25.55 43.98
C LEU A 748 64.20 -24.20 43.79
N GLU A 749 65.48 -24.18 43.43
CA GLU A 749 66.27 -22.94 43.29
C GLU A 749 65.65 -21.93 42.32
N THR A 750 64.94 -22.41 41.30
CA THR A 750 64.27 -21.59 40.27
C THR A 750 62.94 -20.98 40.73
N MET A 751 62.42 -21.36 41.90
CA MET A 751 61.09 -20.93 42.36
C MET A 751 60.97 -19.43 42.61
N GLY A 752 62.08 -18.75 42.95
CA GLY A 752 62.08 -17.30 43.19
C GLY A 752 61.64 -16.45 41.99
N ALA A 753 61.54 -17.04 40.79
CA ALA A 753 61.02 -16.39 39.60
C ALA A 753 59.49 -16.14 39.63
N PHE A 754 58.71 -16.96 40.35
CA PHE A 754 57.25 -16.99 40.29
C PHE A 754 56.59 -16.12 41.37
N LYS A 755 56.87 -14.81 41.38
CA LYS A 755 56.44 -13.91 42.47
C LYS A 755 54.92 -13.83 42.69
N ASN A 756 54.13 -14.19 41.68
CA ASN A 756 52.67 -14.20 41.71
C ASN A 756 52.08 -15.56 42.10
N LEU A 757 52.92 -16.54 42.45
CA LEU A 757 52.49 -17.90 42.77
C LEU A 757 51.70 -17.92 44.08
N LYS A 758 50.46 -18.40 43.99
CA LYS A 758 49.54 -18.58 45.12
C LYS A 758 49.51 -20.03 45.59
N ARG A 759 49.63 -20.98 44.66
CA ARG A 759 49.54 -22.42 44.96
C ARG A 759 50.74 -23.17 44.43
N LEU A 760 51.44 -23.86 45.32
CA LEU A 760 52.56 -24.74 44.99
C LEU A 760 52.31 -26.15 45.53
N ASN A 761 52.25 -27.14 44.64
CA ASN A 761 52.25 -28.55 45.03
C ASN A 761 53.48 -29.25 44.44
N CYS A 762 54.42 -29.60 45.33
CA CYS A 762 55.64 -30.35 45.05
C CYS A 762 55.70 -31.65 45.87
N ALA A 763 54.54 -32.20 46.25
CA ALA A 763 54.45 -33.44 47.00
C ALA A 763 55.09 -34.62 46.26
N GLY A 764 55.62 -35.61 46.98
CA GLY A 764 56.21 -36.81 46.36
C GLY A 764 57.54 -36.58 45.61
N THR A 765 58.11 -35.38 45.66
CA THR A 765 59.40 -35.03 45.03
C THR A 765 60.59 -35.31 45.96
N GLN A 766 61.81 -35.13 45.46
CA GLN A 766 63.06 -35.44 46.21
C GLN A 766 63.68 -34.23 46.90
N ILE A 767 62.93 -33.13 47.03
CA ILE A 767 63.41 -31.85 47.57
C ILE A 767 63.87 -31.94 49.04
N LYS A 768 64.90 -31.18 49.39
CA LYS A 768 65.55 -31.20 50.72
C LYS A 768 65.45 -29.88 51.50
N THR A 769 65.14 -28.78 50.83
CA THR A 769 65.07 -27.42 51.43
C THR A 769 63.96 -26.59 50.81
N LEU A 770 63.37 -25.68 51.59
CA LEU A 770 62.37 -24.69 51.16
C LEU A 770 62.90 -23.25 51.16
N LYS A 771 64.20 -23.04 51.46
CA LYS A 771 64.82 -21.70 51.55
C LYS A 771 64.57 -20.84 50.31
N CYS A 772 64.55 -21.46 49.14
CA CYS A 772 64.34 -20.77 47.86
C CYS A 772 62.92 -20.22 47.66
N LEU A 773 61.97 -20.53 48.56
CA LEU A 773 60.60 -20.04 48.52
C LEU A 773 60.40 -18.69 49.23
N GLU A 774 61.40 -18.18 49.98
CA GLU A 774 61.34 -16.87 50.67
C GLU A 774 60.80 -15.71 49.80
N PRO A 775 61.10 -15.61 48.48
CA PRO A 775 60.57 -14.54 47.63
C PRO A 775 59.06 -14.63 47.33
N LEU A 776 58.41 -15.78 47.57
CA LEU A 776 57.02 -16.07 47.19
C LEU A 776 56.00 -15.52 48.19
N LYS A 777 55.91 -14.19 48.25
CA LYS A 777 55.07 -13.48 49.23
C LYS A 777 53.57 -13.68 49.03
N GLU A 778 53.16 -14.08 47.83
CA GLU A 778 51.76 -14.31 47.46
C GLU A 778 51.28 -15.75 47.72
N LEU A 779 52.15 -16.64 48.20
CA LEU A 779 51.84 -18.04 48.40
C LEU A 779 50.82 -18.24 49.52
N THR A 780 49.67 -18.83 49.18
CA THR A 780 48.57 -19.15 50.11
C THR A 780 48.50 -20.64 50.41
N GLU A 781 48.89 -21.50 49.47
CA GLU A 781 48.87 -22.95 49.65
C GLU A 781 50.19 -23.60 49.24
N LEU A 782 50.77 -24.37 50.15
CA LEU A 782 51.97 -25.18 49.92
C LEU A 782 51.72 -26.64 50.28
N SER A 783 51.91 -27.54 49.31
CA SER A 783 51.93 -28.99 49.54
C SER A 783 53.32 -29.54 49.24
N CYS A 784 53.98 -30.07 50.27
CA CYS A 784 55.33 -30.63 50.24
C CYS A 784 55.41 -31.94 51.03
N ASN A 785 54.28 -32.64 51.19
CA ASN A 785 54.20 -33.94 51.82
C ASN A 785 54.94 -35.01 51.00
N THR A 786 55.37 -36.10 51.65
CA THR A 786 56.13 -37.18 50.99
C THR A 786 57.43 -36.64 50.34
N THR A 787 58.22 -35.87 51.07
CA THR A 787 59.50 -35.28 50.59
C THR A 787 60.66 -35.55 51.55
N LYS A 788 61.89 -35.18 51.16
CA LYS A 788 63.11 -35.35 51.98
C LYS A 788 63.42 -34.15 52.90
N LEU A 789 62.47 -33.24 53.10
CA LEU A 789 62.60 -32.04 53.94
C LEU A 789 62.89 -32.38 55.40
N ARG A 790 63.81 -31.65 56.04
CA ARG A 790 64.17 -31.80 57.47
C ARG A 790 63.76 -30.62 58.36
N ASN A 791 63.31 -29.53 57.76
CA ASN A 791 62.85 -28.32 58.44
C ASN A 791 61.98 -27.48 57.47
N LEU A 792 61.32 -26.46 58.01
CA LEU A 792 60.46 -25.51 57.28
C LEU A 792 61.16 -24.16 57.04
N LYS A 793 62.50 -24.10 57.10
CA LYS A 793 63.23 -22.83 56.88
C LYS A 793 62.96 -22.31 55.49
N GLY A 794 62.71 -21.00 55.40
CA GLY A 794 62.31 -20.32 54.17
C GLY A 794 60.83 -20.00 54.10
N LEU A 795 60.02 -20.52 55.04
CA LEU A 795 58.60 -20.15 55.19
C LEU A 795 58.37 -19.07 56.26
N ASP A 796 59.41 -18.66 56.98
CA ASP A 796 59.33 -17.87 58.22
C ASP A 796 58.63 -16.50 58.07
N ASN A 797 58.58 -15.95 56.85
CA ASN A 797 57.97 -14.65 56.55
C ASN A 797 56.71 -14.76 55.64
N MET A 798 56.16 -15.96 55.44
CA MET A 798 55.01 -16.19 54.56
C MET A 798 53.68 -15.85 55.22
N ARG A 799 53.40 -14.55 55.36
CA ARG A 799 52.20 -14.05 56.06
C ARG A 799 50.87 -14.40 55.40
N LYS A 800 50.87 -14.73 54.10
CA LYS A 800 49.68 -15.11 53.33
C LYS A 800 49.45 -16.62 53.28
N LEU A 801 50.36 -17.42 53.84
CA LEU A 801 50.23 -18.88 53.80
C LEU A 801 49.07 -19.32 54.69
N GLU A 802 48.04 -19.89 54.07
CA GLU A 802 46.81 -20.35 54.68
C GLU A 802 46.83 -21.86 54.90
N ILE A 803 47.43 -22.63 53.98
CA ILE A 803 47.46 -24.09 54.06
C ILE A 803 48.88 -24.61 53.82
N LEU A 804 49.38 -25.44 54.74
CA LEU A 804 50.64 -26.17 54.62
C LEU A 804 50.42 -27.67 54.81
N ARG A 805 50.63 -28.47 53.75
CA ARG A 805 50.63 -29.94 53.81
C ARG A 805 52.05 -30.46 53.83
N SER A 806 52.48 -31.05 54.95
CA SER A 806 53.88 -31.48 55.18
C SER A 806 54.04 -32.83 55.88
N TYR A 807 52.99 -33.66 55.86
CA TYR A 807 53.01 -35.04 56.38
C TYR A 807 53.96 -35.96 55.58
N ASN A 808 54.39 -37.08 56.19
CA ASN A 808 55.34 -38.01 55.57
C ASN A 808 56.65 -37.34 55.09
N THR A 809 57.22 -36.46 55.92
CA THR A 809 58.52 -35.79 55.67
C THR A 809 59.54 -36.19 56.73
N LYS A 810 60.78 -35.71 56.63
CA LYS A 810 61.82 -35.87 57.68
C LYS A 810 61.84 -34.68 58.67
N ILE A 811 60.78 -33.88 58.69
CA ILE A 811 60.62 -32.77 59.63
C ILE A 811 60.19 -33.36 60.97
N SER A 812 60.84 -32.96 62.08
CA SER A 812 60.44 -33.37 63.43
C SER A 812 59.18 -32.63 63.89
N SER A 813 58.28 -33.29 64.62
CA SER A 813 57.06 -32.70 65.20
C SER A 813 57.31 -31.36 65.90
N LYS A 814 58.36 -31.27 66.74
CA LYS A 814 58.77 -30.03 67.41
C LYS A 814 58.89 -28.83 66.46
N LYS A 815 59.52 -29.00 65.30
CA LYS A 815 59.71 -27.92 64.31
C LYS A 815 58.41 -27.50 63.65
N VAL A 816 57.45 -28.42 63.55
CA VAL A 816 56.11 -28.14 63.01
C VAL A 816 55.29 -27.38 64.05
N ASP A 817 55.38 -27.77 65.32
CA ASP A 817 54.72 -27.07 66.42
C ASP A 817 55.27 -25.66 66.61
N ASP A 818 56.59 -25.48 66.52
CA ASP A 818 57.24 -24.17 66.51
C ASP A 818 56.70 -23.30 65.35
N PHE A 819 56.61 -23.86 64.14
CA PHE A 819 56.04 -23.15 62.98
C PHE A 819 54.56 -22.78 63.17
N LYS A 820 53.73 -23.69 63.69
CA LYS A 820 52.30 -23.44 63.99
C LYS A 820 52.12 -22.29 64.99
N LYS A 821 52.99 -22.21 65.99
CA LYS A 821 52.99 -21.13 66.99
C LYS A 821 53.30 -19.78 66.33
N ASP A 822 54.26 -19.74 65.42
CA ASP A 822 54.66 -18.52 64.71
C ASP A 822 53.68 -18.13 63.59
N HIS A 823 52.87 -19.08 63.08
CA HIS A 823 51.91 -18.90 61.98
C HIS A 823 50.50 -19.40 62.35
N PRO A 824 49.81 -18.79 63.34
CA PRO A 824 48.54 -19.30 63.89
C PRO A 824 47.35 -19.26 62.91
N ARG A 825 47.50 -18.57 61.78
CA ARG A 825 46.48 -18.49 60.72
C ARG A 825 46.67 -19.53 59.60
N CYS A 826 47.77 -20.27 59.63
CA CYS A 826 48.07 -21.31 58.65
C CYS A 826 47.59 -22.67 59.18
N GLU A 827 46.71 -23.33 58.42
CA GLU A 827 46.32 -24.70 58.65
C GLU A 827 47.46 -25.63 58.25
N VAL A 828 48.12 -26.23 59.25
CA VAL A 828 49.23 -27.15 59.04
C VAL A 828 48.77 -28.60 59.18
N ILE A 829 48.70 -29.29 58.07
CA ILE A 829 48.37 -30.72 57.97
C ILE A 829 49.67 -31.53 58.03
N TYR A 830 49.90 -32.20 59.16
CA TYR A 830 51.10 -32.95 59.47
C TYR A 830 50.77 -34.17 60.34
N TYR A 831 51.23 -35.35 59.92
CA TYR A 831 51.17 -36.63 60.65
C TYR A 831 52.26 -37.59 60.16
#